data_AF-A0A955NL88-F1
#
_entry.id   AF-A0A955NL88-F1
#
_cell.length_a   1.000
_cell.length_b   1.000
_cell.length_c   1.000
_cell.angle_alpha   90.00
_cell.angle_beta   90.00
_cell.angle_gamma   90.00
#
_symmetry.space_group_name_H-M   'P 1'
#
loop_
_entity.id
_entity.type
_entity.pdbx_description
1 polymer ?
#
loop_
_entity_poly.entity_id
_entity_poly.type
_entity_poly.pdbx_seq_one_letter_code
_entity_poly.pdbx_strand_id
1 'polypeptide(L)'
;WFGFNEWSARIPHAIWFLLTAAAIYLLGKDFYDAKTGRLAALIYATTPIPFVAASIVTPDTPLTFWVAAMFLGFWKVYNAQSIPRKWAWEIFLGIASGMAILSKGPATFVYMAPVFFFLVATGSLKKYCLRLGFLVCALLFIAVGATWYAAVVYYIPGAFHYFFDNQVTGRLFTQKYNRNPEWYAFLYVYFPVVLFGTLPWSAVWYPRLLNWYRRSKSQSRIRLKDWDRRALFLGLTVLVPFIIFCAASSRLPLYILPVFIPLSLISARCWTKWKPEWIEGGRPVAATAVFVMYAILLVSVKGGMAYWPTDRDTRAFWNEIQDKLPKDRSELVVVNMRKRGLGFYADMGVELVTTKSDPYPTFAEVERLSEEVHELPTCGHHHVFLVRDREFDQALEMIQESGATYTIQEGPDPISIITTDPAKPEGRIVRLAALGDTRSGDSGQIQLGSALYHTDESEALNGIVLLGDNISFLGEPEYFEEHFVKPYNALLDAGVKFFAVLGNHDIKGGHSGFQLNHPFLNMNGRRYYSEVFGENLVECFMLDTNTIVADPKQVDWLNRSLQKSKARWKVVAMHEPIYGAIERRPEADEQLRERLEPIFVKGGVDIALSGHNHVYQRRQPIKNIHYFTAGSGGKLDRGQNLEEDPGLLAGNDQTNVALILEFNESECRFEAIDSLEDVVDSGTIPESSNLAEAPL
;
A
#
# COMPACT_ATOMS: atom_id res chain seq x y z
N TRP A 1 3.23 -9.17 -11.83
CA TRP A 1 3.07 -9.09 -13.30
C TRP A 1 4.18 -8.27 -13.99
N PHE A 2 4.72 -7.17 -13.44
CA PHE A 2 5.89 -6.47 -14.05
C PHE A 2 7.04 -6.11 -13.07
N GLY A 3 6.93 -6.53 -11.81
CA GLY A 3 7.91 -6.25 -10.74
C GLY A 3 7.76 -4.86 -10.10
N PHE A 4 8.57 -4.59 -9.08
CA PHE A 4 8.62 -3.31 -8.37
C PHE A 4 9.63 -2.38 -9.08
N ASN A 5 9.14 -1.57 -10.02
CA ASN A 5 9.98 -0.62 -10.77
C ASN A 5 9.13 0.51 -11.36
N GLU A 6 9.80 1.61 -11.70
CA GLU A 6 9.12 2.82 -12.19
C GLU A 6 8.33 2.62 -13.47
N TRP A 7 8.78 1.70 -14.33
CA TRP A 7 8.11 1.40 -15.58
C TRP A 7 6.74 0.77 -15.31
N SER A 8 6.69 -0.21 -14.41
CA SER A 8 5.48 -0.88 -13.95
C SER A 8 4.48 0.09 -13.33
N ALA A 9 4.96 1.07 -12.56
CA ALA A 9 4.11 2.11 -11.96
C ALA A 9 3.50 3.07 -13.00
N ARG A 10 4.16 3.30 -14.14
CA ARG A 10 3.75 4.32 -15.15
C ARG A 10 2.89 3.75 -16.29
N ILE A 11 3.01 2.48 -16.64
CA ILE A 11 2.24 1.86 -17.74
C ILE A 11 0.73 2.09 -17.63
N PRO A 12 0.08 1.92 -16.45
CA PRO A 12 -1.37 2.12 -16.37
C PRO A 12 -1.80 3.52 -16.85
N HIS A 13 -0.99 4.55 -16.59
CA HIS A 13 -1.27 5.92 -17.01
C HIS A 13 -1.16 6.12 -18.53
N ALA A 14 -0.24 5.41 -19.19
CA ALA A 14 -0.17 5.36 -20.64
C ALA A 14 -1.41 4.66 -21.24
N ILE A 15 -1.90 3.59 -20.60
CA ILE A 15 -3.14 2.91 -21.01
C ILE A 15 -4.34 3.84 -20.86
N TRP A 16 -4.49 4.53 -19.71
CA TRP A 16 -5.56 5.49 -19.51
C TRP A 16 -5.57 6.59 -20.56
N PHE A 17 -4.40 7.12 -20.92
CA PHE A 17 -4.25 8.11 -21.98
C PHE A 17 -4.75 7.61 -23.35
N LEU A 18 -4.40 6.38 -23.74
CA LEU A 18 -4.88 5.77 -24.98
C LEU A 18 -6.39 5.53 -24.96
N LEU A 19 -6.92 5.08 -23.83
CA LEU A 19 -8.35 4.89 -23.63
C LEU A 19 -9.11 6.24 -23.69
N THR A 20 -8.56 7.32 -23.14
CA THR A 20 -9.12 8.67 -23.29
C THR A 20 -9.15 9.09 -24.76
N ALA A 21 -8.06 8.88 -25.51
CA ALA A 21 -8.01 9.20 -26.94
C ALA A 21 -9.07 8.41 -27.73
N ALA A 22 -9.28 7.13 -27.40
CA ALA A 22 -10.32 6.30 -27.98
C ALA A 22 -11.74 6.83 -27.66
N ALA A 23 -12.00 7.24 -26.41
CA ALA A 23 -13.27 7.85 -26.03
C ALA A 23 -13.52 9.18 -26.77
N ILE A 24 -12.49 10.01 -26.94
CA ILE A 24 -12.55 11.26 -27.72
C ILE A 24 -12.86 10.97 -29.19
N TYR A 25 -12.26 9.93 -29.78
CA TYR A 25 -12.59 9.50 -31.13
C TYR A 25 -14.09 9.16 -31.27
N LEU A 26 -14.63 8.38 -30.34
CA LEU A 26 -16.05 7.99 -30.35
C LEU A 26 -16.98 9.21 -30.20
N LEU A 27 -16.65 10.13 -29.27
CA LEU A 27 -17.38 11.39 -29.11
C LEU A 27 -17.34 12.23 -30.40
N GLY A 28 -16.18 12.42 -31.01
CA GLY A 28 -16.06 13.21 -32.23
C GLY A 28 -16.75 12.58 -33.44
N LYS A 29 -16.76 11.23 -33.52
CA LYS A 29 -17.53 10.48 -34.51
C LYS A 29 -19.03 10.70 -34.36
N ASP A 30 -19.54 10.66 -33.13
CA ASP A 30 -20.96 10.88 -32.85
C ASP A 30 -21.39 12.34 -33.03
N PHE A 31 -20.51 13.27 -32.66
CA PHE A 31 -20.80 14.71 -32.75
C PHE A 31 -20.74 15.17 -34.20
N TYR A 32 -19.88 14.60 -35.03
CA TYR A 32 -19.69 15.06 -36.40
C TYR A 32 -19.57 13.88 -37.35
N ASP A 33 -18.39 13.28 -37.45
CA ASP A 33 -18.07 12.21 -38.39
C ASP A 33 -16.76 11.51 -37.98
N ALA A 34 -16.47 10.35 -38.57
CA ALA A 34 -15.29 9.55 -38.24
C ALA A 34 -13.95 10.24 -38.56
N LYS A 35 -13.92 11.20 -39.49
CA LYS A 35 -12.70 11.96 -39.82
C LYS A 35 -12.42 12.99 -38.73
N THR A 36 -13.44 13.71 -38.28
CA THR A 36 -13.36 14.66 -37.17
C THR A 36 -13.01 13.94 -35.86
N GLY A 37 -13.60 12.75 -35.62
CA GLY A 37 -13.23 11.92 -34.46
C GLY A 37 -11.76 11.51 -34.45
N ARG A 38 -11.23 11.00 -35.58
CA ARG A 38 -9.81 10.60 -35.67
C ARG A 38 -8.89 11.80 -35.42
N LEU A 39 -9.24 12.94 -35.99
CA LEU A 39 -8.49 14.17 -35.78
C LEU A 39 -8.53 14.62 -34.31
N ALA A 40 -9.68 14.55 -33.63
CA ALA A 40 -9.78 14.92 -32.22
C ALA A 40 -8.92 14.03 -31.31
N ALA A 41 -8.89 12.72 -31.57
CA ALA A 41 -8.03 11.79 -30.83
C ALA A 41 -6.54 12.07 -31.08
N LEU A 42 -6.16 12.35 -32.34
CA LEU A 42 -4.79 12.75 -32.68
C LEU A 42 -4.39 14.07 -32.02
N ILE A 43 -5.29 15.06 -32.01
CA ILE A 43 -5.07 16.34 -31.34
C ILE A 43 -4.80 16.10 -29.86
N TYR A 44 -5.67 15.35 -29.17
CA TYR A 44 -5.46 15.00 -27.76
C TYR A 44 -4.12 14.30 -27.53
N ALA A 45 -3.80 13.31 -28.38
CA ALA A 45 -2.57 12.53 -28.27
C ALA A 45 -1.29 13.36 -28.48
N THR A 46 -1.41 14.50 -29.16
CA THR A 46 -0.31 15.42 -29.49
C THR A 46 -0.43 16.75 -28.75
N THR A 47 -1.29 16.82 -27.74
CA THR A 47 -1.45 17.98 -26.87
C THR A 47 -0.45 17.84 -25.70
N PRO A 48 0.44 18.83 -25.45
CA PRO A 48 1.56 18.68 -24.52
C PRO A 48 1.17 18.24 -23.10
N ILE A 49 0.12 18.84 -22.52
CA ILE A 49 -0.25 18.57 -21.12
C ILE A 49 -0.76 17.13 -20.93
N PRO A 50 -1.76 16.63 -21.68
CA PRO A 50 -2.13 15.21 -21.65
C PRO A 50 -0.98 14.26 -21.97
N PHE A 51 -0.12 14.60 -22.94
CA PHE A 51 1.01 13.76 -23.32
C PHE A 51 2.05 13.60 -22.18
N VAL A 52 2.37 14.67 -21.47
CA VAL A 52 3.27 14.63 -20.30
C VAL A 52 2.56 13.98 -19.10
N ALA A 53 1.30 14.33 -18.85
CA ALA A 53 0.52 13.79 -17.74
C ALA A 53 0.38 12.26 -17.79
N ALA A 54 0.41 11.65 -18.99
CA ALA A 54 0.41 10.20 -19.17
C ALA A 54 1.64 9.48 -18.57
N SER A 55 2.66 10.23 -18.11
CA SER A 55 3.87 9.68 -17.48
C SER A 55 3.96 10.00 -15.98
N ILE A 56 2.98 10.73 -15.46
CA ILE A 56 2.90 11.11 -14.05
C ILE A 56 1.96 10.14 -13.36
N VAL A 57 2.43 9.51 -12.28
CA VAL A 57 1.62 8.62 -11.45
C VAL A 57 0.65 9.47 -10.62
N THR A 58 -0.54 9.70 -11.16
CA THR A 58 -1.57 10.52 -10.53
C THR A 58 -2.98 10.01 -10.84
N PRO A 59 -3.97 10.20 -9.94
CA PRO A 59 -5.37 9.94 -10.23
C PRO A 59 -5.99 10.81 -11.34
N ASP A 60 -5.30 11.85 -11.84
CA ASP A 60 -5.84 12.74 -12.89
C ASP A 60 -6.05 12.03 -14.24
N THR A 61 -5.18 11.10 -14.62
CA THR A 61 -5.30 10.38 -15.90
C THR A 61 -6.44 9.35 -15.91
N PRO A 62 -6.64 8.48 -14.90
CA PRO A 62 -7.84 7.66 -14.84
C PRO A 62 -9.11 8.50 -14.72
N LEU A 63 -9.10 9.59 -13.94
CA LEU A 63 -10.25 10.52 -13.88
C LEU A 63 -10.58 11.06 -15.27
N THR A 64 -9.58 11.49 -16.04
CA THR A 64 -9.77 12.03 -17.38
C THR A 64 -10.41 11.02 -18.32
N PHE A 65 -9.99 9.75 -18.28
CA PHE A 65 -10.66 8.69 -19.02
C PHE A 65 -12.13 8.53 -18.60
N TRP A 66 -12.40 8.40 -17.29
CA TRP A 66 -13.76 8.18 -16.82
C TRP A 66 -14.69 9.37 -17.07
N VAL A 67 -14.17 10.60 -17.05
CA VAL A 67 -14.92 11.80 -17.49
C VAL A 67 -15.21 11.76 -18.99
N ALA A 68 -14.28 11.32 -19.84
CA ALA A 68 -14.53 11.14 -21.27
C ALA A 68 -15.60 10.06 -21.53
N ALA A 69 -15.51 8.93 -20.80
CA ALA A 69 -16.49 7.86 -20.82
C ALA A 69 -17.87 8.34 -20.34
N MET A 70 -17.92 9.12 -19.27
CA MET A 70 -19.15 9.74 -18.75
C MET A 70 -19.78 10.69 -19.79
N PHE A 71 -19.00 11.54 -20.45
CA PHE A 71 -19.50 12.40 -21.52
C PHE A 71 -20.03 11.61 -22.72
N LEU A 72 -19.33 10.54 -23.11
CA LEU A 72 -19.79 9.62 -24.16
C LEU A 72 -21.11 8.94 -23.78
N GLY A 73 -21.17 8.37 -22.57
CA GLY A 73 -22.37 7.73 -22.03
C GLY A 73 -23.55 8.68 -22.02
N PHE A 74 -23.38 9.88 -21.45
CA PHE A 74 -24.43 10.90 -21.43
C PHE A 74 -24.90 11.27 -22.84
N TRP A 75 -23.98 11.52 -23.77
CA TRP A 75 -24.34 11.88 -25.13
C TRP A 75 -25.10 10.76 -25.87
N LYS A 76 -24.71 9.50 -25.63
CA LYS A 76 -25.42 8.33 -26.17
C LYS A 76 -26.82 8.18 -25.59
N VAL A 77 -27.00 8.35 -24.27
CA VAL A 77 -28.33 8.37 -23.63
C VAL A 77 -29.20 9.47 -24.24
N TYR A 78 -28.64 10.67 -24.39
CA TYR A 78 -29.36 11.84 -24.88
C TYR A 78 -29.88 11.66 -26.32
N ASN A 79 -29.13 10.95 -27.19
CA ASN A 79 -29.47 10.77 -28.60
C ASN A 79 -30.08 9.40 -28.95
N ALA A 80 -30.09 8.44 -28.02
CA ALA A 80 -30.64 7.12 -28.29
C ALA A 80 -32.14 7.20 -28.62
N GLN A 81 -32.56 6.44 -29.64
CA GLN A 81 -33.95 6.41 -30.10
C GLN A 81 -34.75 5.27 -29.47
N SER A 82 -34.12 4.11 -29.25
CA SER A 82 -34.76 2.94 -28.65
C SER A 82 -34.55 2.86 -27.14
N ILE A 83 -35.54 2.30 -26.44
CA ILE A 83 -35.50 2.11 -24.98
C ILE A 83 -34.33 1.19 -24.57
N PRO A 84 -34.12 -0.01 -25.16
CA PRO A 84 -33.03 -0.89 -24.74
C PRO A 84 -31.64 -0.25 -24.84
N ARG A 85 -31.40 0.54 -25.90
CA ARG A 85 -30.13 1.27 -26.05
C ARG A 85 -29.97 2.35 -24.98
N LYS A 86 -31.04 3.08 -24.63
CA LYS A 86 -30.99 4.07 -23.53
C LYS A 86 -30.56 3.42 -22.23
N TRP A 87 -31.20 2.31 -21.87
CA TRP A 87 -30.88 1.55 -20.66
C TRP A 87 -29.42 1.10 -20.61
N ALA A 88 -28.92 0.51 -21.71
CA ALA A 88 -27.51 0.10 -21.78
C ALA A 88 -26.54 1.28 -21.55
N TRP A 89 -26.83 2.44 -22.14
CA TRP A 89 -26.00 3.63 -21.95
C TRP A 89 -26.18 4.30 -20.58
N GLU A 90 -27.33 4.15 -19.92
CA GLU A 90 -27.57 4.62 -18.55
C GLU A 90 -26.83 3.76 -17.52
N ILE A 91 -26.80 2.44 -17.72
CA ILE A 91 -25.98 1.52 -16.91
C ILE A 91 -24.51 1.90 -17.06
N PHE A 92 -24.03 2.04 -18.29
CA PHE A 92 -22.65 2.46 -18.57
C PHE A 92 -22.34 3.83 -17.97
N LEU A 93 -23.24 4.80 -18.09
CA LEU A 93 -23.07 6.14 -17.52
C LEU A 93 -22.97 6.08 -15.99
N GLY A 94 -23.80 5.28 -15.32
CA GLY A 94 -23.75 5.09 -13.87
C GLY A 94 -22.42 4.50 -13.41
N ILE A 95 -21.96 3.44 -14.06
CA ILE A 95 -20.67 2.80 -13.76
C ILE A 95 -19.50 3.76 -14.03
N ALA A 96 -19.45 4.40 -15.20
CA ALA A 96 -18.39 5.35 -15.54
C ALA A 96 -18.33 6.54 -14.55
N SER A 97 -19.51 7.03 -14.12
CA SER A 97 -19.63 8.07 -13.10
C SER A 97 -19.10 7.61 -11.74
N GLY A 98 -19.40 6.37 -11.34
CA GLY A 98 -18.92 5.80 -10.07
C GLY A 98 -17.41 5.57 -10.08
N MET A 99 -16.87 5.07 -11.19
CA MET A 99 -15.43 4.90 -11.40
C MET A 99 -14.66 6.23 -11.41
N ALA A 100 -15.26 7.31 -11.91
CA ALA A 100 -14.69 8.65 -11.81
C ALA A 100 -14.55 9.10 -10.34
N ILE A 101 -15.59 8.87 -9.52
CA ILE A 101 -15.52 9.12 -8.06
C ILE A 101 -14.44 8.26 -7.41
N LEU A 102 -14.34 6.97 -7.71
CA LEU A 102 -13.28 6.12 -7.17
C LEU A 102 -11.88 6.61 -7.58
N SER A 103 -11.74 7.23 -8.75
CA SER A 103 -10.45 7.71 -9.24
C SER A 103 -9.95 8.94 -8.49
N LYS A 104 -10.80 9.96 -8.25
CA LYS A 104 -10.35 11.24 -7.66
C LYS A 104 -11.39 11.92 -6.76
N GLY A 105 -12.36 11.16 -6.25
CA GLY A 105 -13.35 11.62 -5.29
C GLY A 105 -14.19 12.81 -5.78
N PRO A 106 -14.50 13.78 -4.90
CA PRO A 106 -15.43 14.88 -5.16
C PRO A 106 -15.11 15.74 -6.39
N ALA A 107 -13.87 15.76 -6.88
CA ALA A 107 -13.50 16.49 -8.08
C ALA A 107 -14.35 16.08 -9.30
N THR A 108 -14.89 14.86 -9.31
CA THR A 108 -15.80 14.36 -10.35
C THR A 108 -17.07 15.19 -10.48
N PHE A 109 -17.61 15.72 -9.38
CA PHE A 109 -18.85 16.51 -9.42
C PHE A 109 -18.71 17.80 -10.24
N VAL A 110 -17.50 18.37 -10.26
CA VAL A 110 -17.16 19.51 -11.10
C VAL A 110 -17.36 19.19 -12.59
N TYR A 111 -17.06 17.96 -12.99
CA TYR A 111 -17.22 17.47 -14.36
C TYR A 111 -18.62 16.93 -14.67
N MET A 112 -19.43 16.62 -13.65
CA MET A 112 -20.86 16.33 -13.80
C MET A 112 -21.70 17.59 -13.97
N ALA A 113 -21.31 18.70 -13.33
CA ALA A 113 -22.03 19.97 -13.40
C ALA A 113 -22.35 20.47 -14.84
N PRO A 114 -21.44 20.38 -15.84
CA PRO A 114 -21.77 20.68 -17.24
C PRO A 114 -23.00 19.95 -17.77
N VAL A 115 -23.19 18.68 -17.40
CA VAL A 115 -24.32 17.85 -17.86
C VAL A 115 -25.63 18.41 -17.29
N PHE A 116 -25.63 18.79 -16.01
CA PHE A 116 -26.77 19.44 -15.37
C PHE A 116 -27.13 20.76 -16.07
N PHE A 117 -26.15 21.66 -16.25
CA PHE A 117 -26.39 22.95 -16.91
C PHE A 117 -26.83 22.79 -18.36
N PHE A 118 -26.32 21.76 -19.06
CA PHE A 118 -26.76 21.43 -20.41
C PHE A 118 -28.24 21.05 -20.43
N LEU A 119 -28.67 20.15 -19.55
CA LEU A 119 -30.07 19.71 -19.45
C LEU A 119 -31.01 20.87 -19.06
N VAL A 120 -30.57 21.78 -18.21
CA VAL A 120 -31.30 23.01 -17.87
C VAL A 120 -31.42 23.92 -19.11
N ALA A 121 -30.31 24.18 -19.79
CA ALA A 121 -30.28 25.06 -20.96
C ALA A 121 -31.13 24.53 -22.12
N THR A 122 -31.20 23.21 -22.30
CA THR A 122 -32.05 22.56 -23.32
C THR A 122 -33.47 22.26 -22.85
N GLY A 123 -33.85 22.67 -21.62
CA GLY A 123 -35.19 22.41 -21.05
C GLY A 123 -35.51 20.92 -20.87
N SER A 124 -34.50 20.06 -20.86
CA SER A 124 -34.65 18.60 -20.85
C SER A 124 -34.52 17.97 -19.47
N LEU A 125 -34.17 18.75 -18.43
CA LEU A 125 -33.88 18.28 -17.08
C LEU A 125 -35.00 17.40 -16.49
N LYS A 126 -36.22 17.95 -16.37
CA LYS A 126 -37.37 17.22 -15.78
C LYS A 126 -37.64 15.91 -16.53
N LYS A 127 -37.64 15.96 -17.87
CA LYS A 127 -37.86 14.77 -18.71
C LYS A 127 -36.75 13.74 -18.55
N TYR A 128 -35.52 14.18 -18.33
CA TYR A 128 -34.37 13.28 -18.16
C TYR A 128 -34.42 12.56 -16.80
N CYS A 129 -34.64 13.30 -15.72
CA CYS A 129 -34.59 12.79 -14.34
C CYS A 129 -35.78 11.90 -13.94
N LEU A 130 -36.95 12.09 -14.56
CA LEU A 130 -38.14 11.28 -14.26
C LEU A 130 -38.14 9.89 -14.93
N ARG A 131 -37.10 9.52 -15.67
CA ARG A 131 -37.01 8.21 -16.33
C ARG A 131 -36.48 7.17 -15.36
N LEU A 132 -37.06 5.96 -15.35
CA LEU A 132 -36.58 4.86 -14.51
C LEU A 132 -35.10 4.53 -14.74
N GLY A 133 -34.62 4.64 -15.99
CA GLY A 133 -33.21 4.43 -16.28
C GLY A 133 -32.27 5.48 -15.67
N PHE A 134 -32.74 6.68 -15.36
CA PHE A 134 -31.98 7.65 -14.55
C PHE A 134 -31.81 7.16 -13.11
N LEU A 135 -32.85 6.57 -12.50
CA LEU A 135 -32.75 5.98 -11.18
C LEU A 135 -31.72 4.84 -11.16
N VAL A 136 -31.73 3.97 -12.18
CA VAL A 136 -30.72 2.89 -12.30
C VAL A 136 -29.32 3.45 -12.47
N CYS A 137 -29.14 4.47 -13.31
CA CYS A 137 -27.87 5.18 -13.44
C CYS A 137 -27.39 5.74 -12.08
N ALA A 138 -28.28 6.34 -11.30
CA ALA A 138 -27.95 6.91 -9.98
C ALA A 138 -27.60 5.84 -8.94
N LEU A 139 -28.35 4.73 -8.91
CA LEU A 139 -28.05 3.61 -8.01
C LEU A 139 -26.71 2.96 -8.32
N LEU A 140 -26.39 2.74 -9.60
CA LEU A 140 -25.08 2.21 -10.00
C LEU A 140 -23.94 3.18 -9.71
N PHE A 141 -24.17 4.48 -9.92
CA PHE A 141 -23.22 5.52 -9.53
C PHE A 141 -22.88 5.44 -8.04
N ILE A 142 -23.90 5.31 -7.17
CA ILE A 142 -23.71 5.19 -5.72
C ILE A 142 -23.05 3.85 -5.37
N ALA A 143 -23.56 2.74 -5.90
CA ALA A 143 -23.08 1.40 -5.57
C ALA A 143 -21.59 1.22 -5.90
N VAL A 144 -21.15 1.72 -7.07
CA VAL A 144 -19.74 1.68 -7.48
C VAL A 144 -18.94 2.78 -6.79
N GLY A 145 -19.43 4.01 -6.81
CA GLY A 145 -18.69 5.17 -6.30
C GLY A 145 -18.47 5.15 -4.79
N ALA A 146 -19.37 4.53 -4.03
CA ALA A 146 -19.29 4.47 -2.57
C ALA A 146 -18.53 3.25 -2.03
N THR A 147 -18.21 2.23 -2.84
CA THR A 147 -17.68 0.95 -2.33
C THR A 147 -16.42 1.13 -1.47
N TRP A 148 -15.42 1.84 -2.00
CA TRP A 148 -14.16 2.08 -1.28
C TRP A 148 -14.34 3.04 -0.11
N TYR A 149 -15.11 4.12 -0.30
CA TYR A 149 -15.34 5.11 0.76
C TYR A 149 -16.10 4.52 1.94
N ALA A 150 -17.09 3.65 1.69
CA ALA A 150 -17.83 2.97 2.74
C ALA A 150 -16.92 2.02 3.55
N ALA A 151 -16.04 1.28 2.87
CA ALA A 151 -15.05 0.43 3.55
C ALA A 151 -14.12 1.26 4.43
N VAL A 152 -13.50 2.32 3.90
CA VAL A 152 -12.56 3.17 4.67
C VAL A 152 -13.25 3.83 5.87
N VAL A 153 -14.49 4.32 5.70
CA VAL A 153 -15.25 4.92 6.80
C VAL A 153 -15.62 3.89 7.87
N TYR A 154 -15.84 2.63 7.47
CA TYR A 154 -16.13 1.55 8.41
C TYR A 154 -14.89 1.11 9.20
N TYR A 155 -13.74 0.96 8.52
CA TYR A 155 -12.51 0.46 9.14
C TYR A 155 -11.70 1.52 9.86
N ILE A 156 -11.80 2.80 9.49
CA ILE A 156 -10.94 3.85 10.05
C ILE A 156 -11.79 4.95 10.71
N PRO A 157 -11.85 4.98 12.06
CA PRO A 157 -12.53 6.04 12.80
C PRO A 157 -12.07 7.43 12.37
N GLY A 158 -13.01 8.38 12.26
CA GLY A 158 -12.70 9.75 11.85
C GLY A 158 -12.48 9.98 10.34
N ALA A 159 -12.38 8.93 9.52
CA ALA A 159 -12.17 9.06 8.07
C ALA A 159 -13.26 9.85 7.35
N PHE A 160 -14.52 9.72 7.78
CA PHE A 160 -15.62 10.50 7.21
C PHE A 160 -15.47 12.00 7.48
N HIS A 161 -15.17 12.37 8.73
CA HIS A 161 -14.94 13.76 9.13
C HIS A 161 -13.74 14.35 8.37
N TYR A 162 -12.63 13.62 8.33
CA TYR A 162 -11.47 14.01 7.52
C TYR A 162 -11.84 14.21 6.05
N PHE A 163 -12.57 13.26 5.44
CA PHE A 163 -12.97 13.38 4.04
C PHE A 163 -13.76 14.67 3.79
N PHE A 164 -14.75 14.98 4.62
CA PHE A 164 -15.58 16.15 4.43
C PHE A 164 -14.80 17.45 4.71
N ASP A 165 -14.15 17.55 5.86
CA ASP A 165 -13.47 18.77 6.31
C ASP A 165 -12.24 19.06 5.46
N ASN A 166 -11.46 18.04 5.13
CA ASN A 166 -10.19 18.22 4.44
C ASN A 166 -10.34 18.12 2.93
N GLN A 167 -11.12 17.17 2.38
CA GLN A 167 -11.17 16.96 0.92
C GLN A 167 -12.26 17.77 0.22
N VAL A 168 -13.36 18.11 0.91
CA VAL A 168 -14.44 18.94 0.35
C VAL A 168 -14.27 20.39 0.80
N THR A 169 -14.52 20.66 2.09
CA THR A 169 -14.56 22.03 2.62
C THR A 169 -13.19 22.69 2.53
N GLY A 170 -12.15 22.00 2.99
CA GLY A 170 -10.79 22.52 3.08
C GLY A 170 -10.14 22.79 1.73
N ARG A 171 -10.52 22.07 0.67
CA ARG A 171 -9.98 22.30 -0.68
C ARG A 171 -10.73 23.38 -1.45
N LEU A 172 -12.02 23.55 -1.18
CA LEU A 172 -12.86 24.51 -1.89
C LEU A 172 -12.82 25.90 -1.23
N PHE A 173 -12.99 25.95 0.09
CA PHE A 173 -13.34 27.18 0.79
C PHE A 173 -12.27 27.70 1.75
N THR A 174 -11.23 26.91 2.06
CA THR A 174 -10.19 27.32 3.02
C THR A 174 -8.80 27.33 2.39
N GLN A 175 -7.90 28.12 2.97
CA GLN A 175 -6.50 28.21 2.55
C GLN A 175 -5.60 27.18 3.25
N LYS A 176 -6.18 26.19 3.93
CA LYS A 176 -5.51 25.20 4.82
C LYS A 176 -4.33 24.48 4.16
N TYR A 177 -4.30 24.36 2.83
CA TYR A 177 -3.24 23.65 2.10
C TYR A 177 -2.17 24.55 1.47
N ASN A 178 -2.36 25.88 1.50
CA ASN A 178 -1.49 26.87 0.86
C ASN A 178 -1.07 26.52 -0.59
N ARG A 179 -2.02 26.00 -1.39
CA ARG A 179 -1.79 25.60 -2.80
C ARG A 179 -2.29 26.68 -3.74
N ASN A 180 -1.52 27.76 -3.89
CA ASN A 180 -1.87 28.93 -4.69
C ASN A 180 -3.25 29.52 -4.28
N PRO A 181 -3.42 29.94 -3.00
CA PRO A 181 -4.71 30.37 -2.48
C PRO A 181 -5.20 31.72 -3.04
N GLU A 182 -4.27 32.56 -3.51
CA GLU A 182 -4.51 33.90 -4.05
C GLU A 182 -5.68 33.94 -5.03
N TRP A 183 -6.54 34.97 -4.96
CA TRP A 183 -7.71 35.08 -5.84
C TRP A 183 -7.34 35.12 -7.34
N TYR A 184 -6.15 35.61 -7.68
CA TYR A 184 -5.63 35.70 -9.04
C TYR A 184 -4.80 34.48 -9.46
N ALA A 185 -4.65 33.47 -8.58
CA ALA A 185 -3.81 32.30 -8.84
C ALA A 185 -4.18 31.54 -10.11
N PHE A 186 -5.46 31.52 -10.46
CA PHE A 186 -5.93 30.90 -11.69
C PHE A 186 -5.27 31.47 -12.96
N LEU A 187 -4.83 32.73 -12.94
CA LEU A 187 -4.18 33.40 -14.07
C LEU A 187 -2.80 32.83 -14.37
N TYR A 188 -2.05 32.38 -13.36
CA TYR A 188 -0.72 31.79 -13.57
C TYR A 188 -0.74 30.25 -13.44
N VAL A 189 -1.77 29.66 -12.84
CA VAL A 189 -1.92 28.19 -12.76
C VAL A 189 -2.64 27.62 -13.98
N TYR A 190 -3.84 28.12 -14.33
CA TYR A 190 -4.68 27.48 -15.35
C TYR A 190 -4.56 28.11 -16.73
N PHE A 191 -4.42 29.44 -16.81
CA PHE A 191 -4.32 30.10 -18.12
C PHE A 191 -3.10 29.63 -18.94
N PRO A 192 -1.88 29.52 -18.38
CA PRO A 192 -0.74 28.99 -19.12
C PRO A 192 -0.93 27.52 -19.51
N VAL A 193 -1.54 26.71 -18.63
CA VAL A 193 -1.83 25.31 -18.88
C VAL A 193 -2.79 25.15 -20.06
N VAL A 194 -3.87 25.94 -20.14
CA VAL A 194 -4.77 25.89 -21.29
C VAL A 194 -4.09 26.46 -22.54
N LEU A 195 -3.41 27.60 -22.44
CA LEU A 195 -2.82 28.29 -23.59
C LEU A 195 -1.68 27.48 -24.24
N PHE A 196 -0.64 27.18 -23.45
CA PHE A 196 0.54 26.46 -23.91
C PHE A 196 0.29 24.97 -23.98
N GLY A 197 -0.52 24.44 -23.06
CA GLY A 197 -0.83 23.02 -23.06
C GLY A 197 -1.70 22.57 -24.21
N THR A 198 -2.35 23.47 -24.95
CA THR A 198 -3.07 23.13 -26.20
C THR A 198 -2.30 23.47 -27.46
N LEU A 199 -1.04 23.93 -27.38
CA LEU A 199 -0.22 24.13 -28.57
C LEU A 199 0.02 22.80 -29.31
N PRO A 200 0.20 22.84 -30.64
CA PRO A 200 -0.01 23.97 -31.55
C PRO A 200 -1.49 24.22 -31.87
N TRP A 201 -2.39 23.37 -31.37
CA TRP A 201 -3.80 23.32 -31.73
C TRP A 201 -4.60 24.55 -31.29
N SER A 202 -4.14 25.29 -30.28
CA SER A 202 -4.70 26.60 -29.92
C SER A 202 -4.67 27.61 -31.05
N ALA A 203 -3.71 27.53 -31.99
CA ALA A 203 -3.65 28.42 -33.15
C ALA A 203 -4.91 28.35 -34.03
N VAL A 204 -5.65 27.23 -33.99
CA VAL A 204 -6.83 26.99 -34.82
C VAL A 204 -8.07 27.70 -34.27
N TRP A 205 -8.18 27.86 -32.95
CA TRP A 205 -9.38 28.43 -32.32
C TRP A 205 -9.14 29.78 -31.63
N TYR A 206 -7.91 30.09 -31.19
CA TYR A 206 -7.60 31.32 -30.45
C TYR A 206 -7.87 32.62 -31.24
N PRO A 207 -7.43 32.78 -32.51
CA PRO A 207 -7.76 33.98 -33.28
C PRO A 207 -9.26 34.17 -33.50
N ARG A 208 -10.01 33.05 -33.56
CA ARG A 208 -11.47 33.05 -33.74
C ARG A 208 -12.19 33.46 -32.47
N LEU A 209 -11.70 33.03 -31.31
CA LEU A 209 -12.19 33.48 -30.01
C LEU A 209 -12.01 34.99 -29.85
N LEU A 210 -10.84 35.52 -30.21
CA LEU A 210 -10.54 36.96 -30.23
C LEU A 210 -11.46 37.73 -31.17
N ASN A 211 -11.65 37.24 -32.40
CA ASN A 211 -12.54 37.87 -33.38
C ASN A 211 -14.00 37.81 -32.93
N TRP A 212 -14.44 36.71 -32.32
CA TRP A 212 -15.75 36.58 -31.71
C TRP A 212 -15.95 37.58 -30.55
N TYR A 213 -14.99 37.70 -29.65
CA TYR A 213 -15.04 38.66 -28.55
C TYR A 213 -15.14 40.11 -29.06
N ARG A 214 -14.33 40.48 -30.06
CA ARG A 214 -14.37 41.81 -30.71
C ARG A 214 -15.72 42.09 -31.36
N ARG A 215 -16.31 41.10 -32.05
CA ARG A 215 -17.65 41.21 -32.67
C ARG A 215 -18.79 41.22 -31.66
N SER A 216 -18.66 40.49 -30.55
CA SER A 216 -19.67 40.44 -29.48
C SER A 216 -19.80 41.77 -28.73
N LYS A 217 -18.78 42.64 -28.75
CA LYS A 217 -18.92 44.03 -28.27
C LYS A 217 -19.75 44.92 -29.21
N SER A 218 -19.96 44.49 -30.45
CA SER A 218 -20.65 45.25 -31.52
C SER A 218 -22.06 44.74 -31.84
N GLN A 219 -22.46 43.56 -31.35
CA GLN A 219 -23.79 42.97 -31.59
C GLN A 219 -24.50 42.64 -30.26
N SER A 220 -25.82 42.74 -30.25
CA SER A 220 -26.69 42.47 -29.09
C SER A 220 -26.53 41.03 -28.54
N ARG A 221 -26.79 40.88 -27.24
CA ARG A 221 -26.57 39.68 -26.41
C ARG A 221 -26.93 38.35 -27.12
N ILE A 222 -25.91 37.58 -27.51
CA ILE A 222 -26.05 36.17 -27.95
C ILE A 222 -26.63 35.37 -26.77
N ARG A 223 -27.79 34.73 -26.94
CA ARG A 223 -28.38 33.89 -25.89
C ARG A 223 -27.84 32.47 -26.01
N LEU A 224 -27.52 31.83 -24.88
CA LEU A 224 -27.04 30.43 -24.81
C LEU A 224 -27.98 29.43 -25.50
N LYS A 225 -29.29 29.73 -25.56
CA LYS A 225 -30.31 28.89 -26.21
C LYS A 225 -30.19 28.83 -27.74
N ASP A 226 -29.49 29.80 -28.34
CA ASP A 226 -29.33 29.90 -29.80
C ASP A 226 -28.13 29.06 -30.30
N TRP A 227 -27.36 28.47 -29.40
CA TRP A 227 -26.23 27.61 -29.73
C TRP A 227 -26.70 26.23 -30.18
N ASP A 228 -26.02 25.67 -31.20
CA ASP A 228 -26.16 24.25 -31.53
C ASP A 228 -25.87 23.38 -30.30
N ARG A 229 -26.64 22.31 -30.10
CA ARG A 229 -26.57 21.47 -28.89
C ARG A 229 -25.16 20.90 -28.66
N ARG A 230 -24.43 20.57 -29.73
CA ARG A 230 -23.07 20.04 -29.62
C ARG A 230 -22.12 21.14 -29.14
N ALA A 231 -22.23 22.33 -29.71
CA ALA A 231 -21.42 23.49 -29.32
C ALA A 231 -21.73 23.94 -27.89
N LEU A 232 -23.00 23.92 -27.48
CA LEU A 232 -23.42 24.21 -26.11
C LEU A 232 -22.81 23.20 -25.12
N PHE A 233 -22.88 21.90 -25.41
CA PHE A 233 -22.30 20.87 -24.56
C PHE A 233 -20.77 21.00 -24.43
N LEU A 234 -20.06 21.20 -25.55
CA LEU A 234 -18.61 21.43 -25.55
C LEU A 234 -18.23 22.71 -24.80
N GLY A 235 -18.99 23.79 -24.97
CA GLY A 235 -18.76 25.04 -24.25
C GLY A 235 -18.92 24.89 -22.74
N LEU A 236 -20.00 24.24 -22.28
CA LEU A 236 -20.25 24.02 -20.85
C LEU A 236 -19.21 23.10 -20.21
N THR A 237 -18.75 22.06 -20.91
CA THR A 237 -17.72 21.13 -20.42
C THR A 237 -16.33 21.76 -20.32
N VAL A 238 -16.09 22.91 -20.97
CA VAL A 238 -14.90 23.75 -20.76
C VAL A 238 -15.14 24.78 -19.66
N LEU A 239 -16.22 25.57 -19.78
CA LEU A 239 -16.43 26.76 -18.97
C LEU A 239 -16.79 26.44 -17.52
N VAL A 240 -17.67 25.47 -17.27
CA VAL A 240 -18.14 25.16 -15.91
C VAL A 240 -17.00 24.65 -15.03
N PRO A 241 -16.18 23.65 -15.44
CA PRO A 241 -15.06 23.21 -14.63
C PRO A 241 -14.03 24.31 -14.43
N PHE A 242 -13.73 25.06 -15.48
CA PHE A 242 -12.77 26.17 -15.40
C PHE A 242 -13.21 27.23 -14.38
N ILE A 243 -14.48 27.66 -14.40
CA ILE A 243 -15.02 28.64 -13.44
C ILE A 243 -14.93 28.10 -12.01
N ILE A 244 -15.34 26.84 -11.77
CA ILE A 244 -15.32 26.23 -10.44
C ILE A 244 -13.89 26.11 -9.91
N PHE A 245 -12.94 25.64 -10.73
CA PHE A 245 -11.54 25.54 -10.31
C PHE A 245 -10.87 26.89 -10.11
N CYS A 246 -11.25 27.92 -10.88
CA CYS A 246 -10.79 29.29 -10.63
C CYS A 246 -11.27 29.81 -9.27
N ALA A 247 -12.49 29.47 -8.87
CA ALA A 247 -13.07 29.86 -7.57
C ALA A 247 -12.52 29.06 -6.38
N ALA A 248 -12.01 27.83 -6.59
CA ALA A 248 -11.52 26.98 -5.51
C ALA A 248 -10.23 27.51 -4.88
N SER A 249 -10.09 27.38 -3.55
CA SER A 249 -8.94 27.88 -2.79
C SER A 249 -7.66 27.04 -2.95
N SER A 250 -7.78 25.78 -3.39
CA SER A 250 -6.65 24.88 -3.64
C SER A 250 -6.50 24.58 -5.13
N ARG A 251 -5.43 25.07 -5.76
CA ARG A 251 -5.25 25.02 -7.23
C ARG A 251 -3.99 24.28 -7.64
N LEU A 252 -4.14 23.29 -8.51
CA LEU A 252 -3.03 22.53 -9.12
C LEU A 252 -3.24 22.38 -10.63
N PRO A 253 -2.18 22.48 -11.46
CA PRO A 253 -2.28 22.44 -12.93
C PRO A 253 -3.11 21.29 -13.50
N LEU A 254 -2.95 20.07 -12.96
CA LEU A 254 -3.59 18.87 -13.52
C LEU A 254 -5.07 18.74 -13.16
N TYR A 255 -5.63 19.59 -12.27
CA TYR A 255 -7.06 19.54 -11.95
C TYR A 255 -7.95 19.77 -13.15
N ILE A 256 -7.48 20.55 -14.13
CA ILE A 256 -8.20 20.85 -15.37
C ILE A 256 -7.87 19.88 -16.52
N LEU A 257 -7.15 18.77 -16.26
CA LEU A 257 -6.76 17.82 -17.31
C LEU A 257 -7.96 17.28 -18.12
N PRO A 258 -9.13 16.96 -17.52
CA PRO A 258 -10.31 16.58 -18.30
C PRO A 258 -10.86 17.67 -19.24
N VAL A 259 -10.55 18.95 -19.04
CA VAL A 259 -10.95 20.04 -19.96
C VAL A 259 -10.31 19.89 -21.35
N PHE A 260 -9.20 19.15 -21.45
CA PHE A 260 -8.57 18.87 -22.75
C PHE A 260 -9.40 17.94 -23.65
N ILE A 261 -10.39 17.22 -23.10
CA ILE A 261 -11.35 16.39 -23.87
C ILE A 261 -12.17 17.28 -24.83
N PRO A 262 -12.99 18.24 -24.34
CA PRO A 262 -13.74 19.11 -25.23
C PRO A 262 -12.87 20.05 -26.05
N LEU A 263 -11.71 20.51 -25.53
CA LEU A 263 -10.80 21.35 -26.31
C LEU A 263 -10.24 20.63 -27.55
N SER A 264 -9.97 19.33 -27.45
CA SER A 264 -9.53 18.52 -28.59
C SER A 264 -10.62 18.39 -29.65
N LEU A 265 -11.88 18.20 -29.23
CA LEU A 265 -13.04 18.15 -30.12
C LEU A 265 -13.33 19.50 -30.81
N ILE A 266 -13.24 20.60 -30.05
CA ILE A 266 -13.39 21.97 -30.59
C ILE A 266 -12.29 22.24 -31.62
N SER A 267 -11.03 21.93 -31.29
CA SER A 267 -9.88 22.12 -32.17
C SER A 267 -10.03 21.33 -33.47
N ALA A 268 -10.44 20.06 -33.38
CA ALA A 268 -10.71 19.22 -34.54
C ALA A 268 -11.83 19.79 -35.42
N ARG A 269 -12.91 20.30 -34.81
CA ARG A 269 -14.03 20.88 -35.55
C ARG A 269 -13.65 22.19 -36.25
N CYS A 270 -12.86 23.04 -35.58
CA CYS A 270 -12.34 24.25 -36.19
C CYS A 270 -11.43 23.91 -37.37
N TRP A 271 -10.55 22.92 -37.22
CA TRP A 271 -9.66 22.46 -38.29
C TRP A 271 -10.38 21.90 -39.51
N THR A 272 -11.43 21.09 -39.32
CA THR A 272 -12.18 20.52 -40.45
C THR A 272 -12.95 21.56 -41.25
N LYS A 273 -13.33 22.68 -40.63
CA LYS A 273 -13.98 23.81 -41.31
C LYS A 273 -12.98 24.81 -41.89
N TRP A 274 -11.82 24.94 -41.27
CA TRP A 274 -10.85 25.99 -41.57
C TRP A 274 -9.44 25.46 -41.36
N LYS A 275 -8.85 24.94 -42.43
CA LYS A 275 -7.43 24.64 -42.41
C LYS A 275 -6.63 25.91 -42.68
N PRO A 276 -5.42 26.03 -42.14
CA PRO A 276 -4.49 27.08 -42.54
C PRO A 276 -4.21 27.04 -44.06
N GLU A 277 -4.13 28.21 -44.70
CA GLU A 277 -3.91 28.33 -46.15
C GLU A 277 -2.64 27.62 -46.63
N TRP A 278 -1.58 27.59 -45.83
CA TRP A 278 -0.33 26.89 -46.15
C TRP A 278 -0.47 25.36 -46.17
N ILE A 279 -1.54 24.80 -45.59
CA ILE A 279 -1.90 23.37 -45.63
C ILE A 279 -2.85 23.09 -46.80
N GLU A 280 -3.76 24.02 -47.10
CA GLU A 280 -4.68 23.89 -48.25
C GLU A 280 -3.98 24.16 -49.59
N GLY A 281 -2.96 25.01 -49.63
CA GLY A 281 -2.19 25.41 -50.81
C GLY A 281 -1.27 24.35 -51.42
N GLY A 282 -1.47 23.06 -51.13
CA GLY A 282 -0.89 21.96 -51.91
C GLY A 282 0.56 21.56 -51.60
N ARG A 283 1.10 21.86 -50.41
CA ARG A 283 2.40 21.34 -49.95
C ARG A 283 2.25 20.27 -48.85
N PRO A 284 1.66 19.09 -49.14
CA PRO A 284 1.41 18.05 -48.14
C PRO A 284 2.70 17.57 -47.46
N VAL A 285 3.82 17.56 -48.19
CA VAL A 285 5.14 17.20 -47.65
C VAL A 285 5.59 18.18 -46.55
N ALA A 286 5.40 19.48 -46.75
CA ALA A 286 5.77 20.50 -45.76
C ALA A 286 4.89 20.41 -44.51
N ALA A 287 3.58 20.18 -44.66
CA ALA A 287 2.66 19.98 -43.54
C ALA A 287 2.99 18.70 -42.74
N THR A 288 3.24 17.59 -43.42
CA THR A 288 3.70 16.36 -42.78
C THR A 288 5.02 16.58 -42.05
N ALA A 289 5.99 17.26 -42.66
CA ALA A 289 7.26 17.58 -42.02
C ALA A 289 7.08 18.39 -40.73
N VAL A 290 6.20 19.41 -40.72
CA VAL A 290 5.90 20.20 -39.51
C VAL A 290 5.33 19.31 -38.39
N PHE A 291 4.39 18.41 -38.70
CA PHE A 291 3.82 17.52 -37.70
C PHE A 291 4.81 16.47 -37.19
N VAL A 292 5.67 15.94 -38.07
CA VAL A 292 6.74 15.02 -37.67
C VAL A 292 7.75 15.73 -36.78
N MET A 293 8.20 16.93 -37.16
CA MET A 293 9.09 17.75 -36.32
C MET A 293 8.46 18.06 -34.96
N TYR A 294 7.16 18.33 -34.93
CA TYR A 294 6.43 18.55 -33.67
C TYR A 294 6.34 17.27 -32.81
N ALA A 295 6.08 16.11 -33.41
CA ALA A 295 6.07 14.84 -32.70
C ALA A 295 7.47 14.51 -32.14
N ILE A 296 8.53 14.75 -32.92
CA ILE A 296 9.92 14.64 -32.45
C ILE A 296 10.14 15.61 -31.29
N LEU A 297 9.74 16.88 -31.41
CA LEU A 297 9.86 17.86 -30.34
C LEU A 297 9.16 17.41 -29.05
N LEU A 298 7.94 16.86 -29.12
CA LEU A 298 7.23 16.35 -27.95
C LEU A 298 8.00 15.21 -27.26
N VAL A 299 8.50 14.26 -28.05
CA VAL A 299 9.29 13.14 -27.53
C VAL A 299 10.62 13.63 -26.96
N SER A 300 11.30 14.57 -27.64
CA SER A 300 12.55 15.18 -27.19
C SER A 300 12.37 16.01 -25.92
N VAL A 301 11.30 16.80 -25.80
CA VAL A 301 10.98 17.54 -24.58
C VAL A 301 10.71 16.58 -23.43
N LYS A 302 9.92 15.52 -23.67
CA LYS A 302 9.67 14.48 -22.67
C LYS A 302 10.96 13.76 -22.26
N GLY A 303 11.83 13.44 -23.21
CA GLY A 303 13.15 12.87 -22.95
C GLY A 303 14.02 13.82 -22.11
N GLY A 304 14.09 15.09 -22.49
CA GLY A 304 14.82 16.12 -21.73
C GLY A 304 14.27 16.29 -20.31
N MET A 305 12.95 16.29 -20.13
CA MET A 305 12.31 16.33 -18.80
C MET A 305 12.65 15.10 -17.96
N ALA A 306 12.80 13.92 -18.57
CA ALA A 306 13.15 12.69 -17.84
C ALA A 306 14.58 12.72 -17.28
N TYR A 307 15.47 13.54 -17.85
CA TYR A 307 16.85 13.73 -17.38
C TYR A 307 17.08 15.13 -16.79
N TRP A 308 16.01 15.89 -16.52
CA TRP A 308 16.12 17.23 -16.00
C TRP A 308 16.59 17.18 -14.53
N PRO A 309 17.75 17.77 -14.19
CA PRO A 309 18.26 17.71 -12.82
C PRO A 309 17.35 18.52 -11.89
N THR A 310 16.92 17.89 -10.80
CA THR A 310 16.15 18.54 -9.75
C THR A 310 16.52 17.93 -8.40
N ASP A 311 16.58 18.80 -7.39
CA ASP A 311 16.65 18.45 -5.97
C ASP A 311 15.50 17.53 -5.49
N ARG A 312 14.45 17.36 -6.31
CA ARG A 312 13.30 16.49 -6.05
C ARG A 312 13.44 15.09 -6.61
N ASP A 313 14.50 14.79 -7.37
CA ASP A 313 14.74 13.44 -7.85
C ASP A 313 15.22 12.56 -6.71
N THR A 314 14.29 11.76 -6.15
CA THR A 314 14.59 10.86 -5.04
C THR A 314 15.43 9.67 -5.46
N ARG A 315 15.46 9.30 -6.75
CA ARG A 315 16.30 8.21 -7.25
C ARG A 315 17.77 8.63 -7.28
N ALA A 316 18.03 9.81 -7.85
CA ALA A 316 19.38 10.38 -7.87
C ALA A 316 19.89 10.59 -6.45
N PHE A 317 19.02 11.14 -5.58
CA PHE A 317 19.32 11.32 -4.17
C PHE A 317 19.61 9.99 -3.45
N TRP A 318 18.79 8.95 -3.64
CA TRP A 318 19.02 7.63 -3.07
C TRP A 318 20.36 7.04 -3.51
N ASN A 319 20.66 7.11 -4.81
CA ASN A 319 21.91 6.60 -5.36
C ASN A 319 23.16 7.26 -4.75
N GLU A 320 23.04 8.50 -4.28
CA GLU A 320 24.14 9.26 -3.66
C GLU A 320 24.33 8.95 -2.17
N ILE A 321 23.27 8.52 -1.48
CA ILE A 321 23.32 8.26 -0.03
C ILE A 321 23.43 6.78 0.32
N GLN A 322 22.93 5.85 -0.53
CA GLN A 322 22.81 4.43 -0.18
C GLN A 322 24.12 3.79 0.31
N ASP A 323 25.26 4.17 -0.29
CA ASP A 323 26.58 3.64 0.07
C ASP A 323 27.14 4.21 1.39
N LYS A 324 26.52 5.29 1.91
CA LYS A 324 26.87 5.93 3.18
C LYS A 324 26.06 5.40 4.36
N LEU A 325 25.00 4.65 4.08
CA LEU A 325 24.09 4.10 5.10
C LEU A 325 24.67 2.82 5.70
N PRO A 326 24.34 2.49 6.96
CA PRO A 326 24.67 1.19 7.52
C PRO A 326 24.11 0.06 6.65
N LYS A 327 24.86 -1.04 6.56
CA LYS A 327 24.41 -2.25 5.86
C LYS A 327 23.53 -3.14 6.74
N ASP A 328 23.57 -2.90 8.03
CA ASP A 328 22.73 -3.54 9.03
C ASP A 328 21.37 -2.84 9.06
N ARG A 329 20.41 -3.43 9.78
CA ARG A 329 19.04 -2.92 9.85
C ARG A 329 19.02 -1.43 10.19
N SER A 330 18.36 -0.66 9.35
CA SER A 330 18.31 0.80 9.45
C SER A 330 16.92 1.32 9.09
N GLU A 331 16.52 2.41 9.70
CA GLU A 331 15.36 3.21 9.33
C GLU A 331 15.81 4.59 8.84
N LEU A 332 15.17 5.09 7.78
CA LEU A 332 15.50 6.38 7.20
C LEU A 332 14.50 7.46 7.64
N VAL A 333 14.96 8.36 8.51
CA VAL A 333 14.13 9.40 9.10
C VAL A 333 14.29 10.71 8.33
N VAL A 334 13.24 11.15 7.65
CA VAL A 334 13.28 12.33 6.77
C VAL A 334 12.67 13.56 7.45
N VAL A 335 13.52 14.43 8.00
CA VAL A 335 13.08 15.58 8.80
C VAL A 335 12.62 16.75 7.93
N ASN A 336 11.35 17.14 7.99
CA ASN A 336 10.77 18.32 7.32
C ASN A 336 10.95 18.39 5.78
N MET A 337 11.39 17.31 5.13
CA MET A 337 11.63 17.28 3.68
C MET A 337 10.55 16.50 2.93
N ARG A 338 10.32 16.92 1.68
CA ARG A 338 9.39 16.23 0.78
C ARG A 338 10.13 15.21 -0.10
N LYS A 339 10.68 14.17 0.52
CA LYS A 339 11.36 13.05 -0.17
C LYS A 339 10.54 11.75 -0.15
N ARG A 340 9.22 11.87 -0.28
CA ARG A 340 8.26 10.75 -0.22
C ARG A 340 8.51 9.61 -1.23
N GLY A 341 9.27 9.87 -2.29
CA GLY A 341 9.68 8.84 -3.23
C GLY A 341 10.75 7.90 -2.70
N LEU A 342 11.40 8.21 -1.56
CA LEU A 342 12.40 7.34 -0.95
C LEU A 342 11.84 5.98 -0.57
N GLY A 343 10.61 5.89 -0.05
CA GLY A 343 9.97 4.58 0.21
C GLY A 343 9.69 3.75 -1.06
N PHE A 344 9.98 4.26 -2.26
CA PHE A 344 9.95 3.48 -3.51
C PHE A 344 11.35 2.98 -3.93
N TYR A 345 12.44 3.56 -3.41
CA TYR A 345 13.81 3.21 -3.79
C TYR A 345 14.64 2.63 -2.65
N ALA A 346 14.34 3.04 -1.42
CA ALA A 346 14.96 2.55 -0.21
C ALA A 346 14.45 1.15 0.11
N ASP A 347 15.36 0.24 0.39
CA ASP A 347 15.09 -1.13 0.84
C ASP A 347 15.01 -1.17 2.38
N MET A 348 14.36 -0.15 2.97
CA MET A 348 14.29 0.09 4.40
C MET A 348 13.09 0.99 4.72
N GLY A 349 12.68 1.01 6.00
CA GLY A 349 11.66 1.91 6.52
C GLY A 349 12.00 3.38 6.21
N VAL A 350 10.99 4.17 5.84
CA VAL A 350 11.16 5.60 5.56
C VAL A 350 10.10 6.40 6.31
N GLU A 351 10.52 6.94 7.44
CA GLU A 351 9.74 7.80 8.31
C GLU A 351 9.76 9.26 7.82
N LEU A 352 8.64 9.97 7.92
CA LEU A 352 8.57 11.40 7.58
C LEU A 352 8.21 12.21 8.82
N VAL A 353 9.22 12.67 9.54
CA VAL A 353 9.01 13.45 10.77
C VAL A 353 9.00 14.96 10.56
N THR A 354 8.37 15.68 11.49
CA THR A 354 8.25 17.14 11.46
C THR A 354 8.72 17.77 12.77
N THR A 355 9.38 18.93 12.68
CA THR A 355 9.63 19.79 13.86
C THR A 355 8.62 20.94 13.97
N LYS A 356 7.68 21.02 13.02
CA LYS A 356 6.68 22.11 12.96
C LYS A 356 5.51 21.84 13.90
N SER A 357 5.08 22.91 14.57
CA SER A 357 3.88 22.91 15.44
C SER A 357 2.56 22.76 14.68
N ASP A 358 2.52 23.12 13.39
CA ASP A 358 1.36 22.94 12.50
C ASP A 358 1.79 22.21 11.22
N PRO A 359 1.79 20.87 11.23
CA PRO A 359 2.24 20.07 10.10
C PRO A 359 1.24 20.09 8.94
N TYR A 360 1.71 19.67 7.76
CA TYR A 360 0.83 19.59 6.59
C TYR A 360 -0.29 18.57 6.85
N PRO A 361 -1.57 18.95 6.68
CA PRO A 361 -2.68 18.10 7.10
C PRO A 361 -2.78 16.83 6.22
N THR A 362 -2.37 15.71 6.79
CA THR A 362 -2.49 14.35 6.25
C THR A 362 -3.58 13.59 6.99
N PHE A 363 -3.92 12.39 6.48
CA PHE A 363 -4.94 11.55 7.09
C PHE A 363 -4.40 10.87 8.36
N ALA A 364 -3.24 10.23 8.26
CA ALA A 364 -2.41 9.90 9.42
C ALA A 364 -1.74 11.18 9.93
N GLU A 365 -1.61 11.31 11.25
CA GLU A 365 -0.79 12.37 11.83
C GLU A 365 0.66 12.17 11.38
N VAL A 366 1.37 13.29 11.22
CA VAL A 366 2.79 13.25 10.88
C VAL A 366 3.52 13.22 12.21
N GLU A 367 4.30 12.17 12.44
CA GLU A 367 5.10 11.99 13.64
C GLU A 367 6.05 13.17 13.88
N ARG A 368 6.19 13.55 15.15
CA ARG A 368 7.12 14.61 15.54
C ARG A 368 8.52 14.02 15.67
N LEU A 369 9.53 14.83 15.31
CA LEU A 369 10.92 14.44 15.56
C LEU A 369 11.19 14.09 17.05
N SER A 370 10.46 14.70 17.98
CA SER A 370 10.58 14.42 19.40
C SER A 370 10.03 13.04 19.81
N GLU A 371 9.06 12.51 19.06
CA GLU A 371 8.46 11.20 19.31
C GLU A 371 9.46 10.13 18.84
N GLU A 372 9.86 10.18 17.58
CA GLU A 372 10.98 9.40 17.01
C GLU A 372 12.25 9.34 17.89
N VAL A 373 12.74 10.49 18.34
CA VAL A 373 13.97 10.57 19.15
C VAL A 373 13.79 9.90 20.52
N HIS A 374 12.56 9.81 21.03
CA HIS A 374 12.24 9.12 22.29
C HIS A 374 12.41 7.60 22.19
N GLU A 375 12.31 7.03 20.98
CA GLU A 375 12.40 5.59 20.74
C GLU A 375 13.85 5.10 20.63
N LEU A 376 14.78 6.00 20.27
CA LEU A 376 16.21 5.70 20.08
C LEU A 376 16.87 4.87 21.21
N PRO A 377 16.59 5.09 22.51
CA PRO A 377 17.19 4.31 23.59
C PRO A 377 16.71 2.85 23.67
N THR A 378 15.64 2.50 22.97
CA THR A 378 15.04 1.15 22.97
C THR A 378 15.13 0.44 21.62
N CYS A 379 15.43 1.16 20.53
CA CYS A 379 15.42 0.58 19.18
C CYS A 379 16.62 -0.32 18.88
N GLY A 380 16.34 -1.52 18.38
CA GLY A 380 17.33 -2.53 18.00
C GLY A 380 18.02 -2.32 16.64
N HIS A 381 17.83 -1.16 16.00
CA HIS A 381 18.31 -0.87 14.65
C HIS A 381 18.78 0.59 14.52
N HIS A 382 19.55 0.89 13.47
CA HIS A 382 20.08 2.24 13.23
C HIS A 382 18.96 3.20 12.81
N HIS A 383 18.94 4.42 13.34
CA HIS A 383 18.15 5.50 12.74
C HIS A 383 19.07 6.41 11.92
N VAL A 384 18.68 6.67 10.68
CA VAL A 384 19.41 7.53 9.75
C VAL A 384 18.59 8.79 9.51
N PHE A 385 18.88 9.85 10.26
CA PHE A 385 18.23 11.14 10.10
C PHE A 385 18.83 11.91 8.91
N LEU A 386 17.98 12.19 7.93
CA LEU A 386 18.26 13.10 6.83
C LEU A 386 17.74 14.49 7.21
N VAL A 387 18.66 15.40 7.52
CA VAL A 387 18.33 16.73 8.06
C VAL A 387 18.91 17.81 7.16
N ARG A 388 18.14 18.87 6.89
CA ARG A 388 18.70 20.05 6.19
C ARG A 388 19.62 20.82 7.13
N ASP A 389 20.66 21.44 6.59
CA ASP A 389 21.64 22.18 7.40
C ASP A 389 20.99 23.25 8.31
N ARG A 390 19.92 23.90 7.85
CA ARG A 390 19.17 24.90 8.63
C ARG A 390 18.40 24.34 9.84
N GLU A 391 18.15 23.04 9.85
CA GLU A 391 17.41 22.29 10.88
C GLU A 391 18.37 21.38 11.67
N PHE A 392 19.66 21.36 11.30
CA PHE A 392 20.67 20.46 11.84
C PHE A 392 20.87 20.63 13.34
N ASP A 393 21.11 21.85 13.80
CA ASP A 393 21.38 22.12 15.23
C ASP A 393 20.20 21.67 16.11
N GLN A 394 18.97 21.96 15.69
CA GLN A 394 17.76 21.56 16.42
C GLN A 394 17.61 20.03 16.48
N ALA A 395 17.81 19.34 15.36
CA ALA A 395 17.69 17.89 15.33
C ALA A 395 18.80 17.21 16.13
N LEU A 396 20.04 17.73 16.03
CA LEU A 396 21.19 17.21 16.75
C LEU A 396 21.03 17.38 18.26
N GLU A 397 20.53 18.53 18.73
CA GLU A 397 20.24 18.77 20.15
C GLU A 397 19.27 17.71 20.71
N MET A 398 18.16 17.44 20.00
CA MET A 398 17.19 16.40 20.40
C MET A 398 17.83 15.00 20.45
N ILE A 399 18.60 14.63 19.43
CA ILE A 399 19.29 13.33 19.39
C ILE A 399 20.33 13.22 20.51
N GLN A 400 21.01 14.31 20.87
CA GLN A 400 21.93 14.32 22.01
C GLN A 400 21.20 14.12 23.34
N GLU A 401 20.02 14.71 23.50
CA GLU A 401 19.20 14.59 24.69
C GLU A 401 18.68 13.15 24.92
N SER A 402 18.50 12.35 23.86
CA SER A 402 18.11 10.93 24.01
C SER A 402 19.24 10.05 24.57
N GLY A 403 20.49 10.53 24.53
CA GLY A 403 21.66 9.77 24.95
C GLY A 403 22.14 8.71 23.95
N ALA A 404 21.56 8.65 22.76
CA ALA A 404 21.99 7.75 21.70
C ALA A 404 23.40 8.09 21.21
N THR A 405 24.21 7.08 20.90
CA THR A 405 25.47 7.30 20.18
C THR A 405 25.18 7.55 18.71
N TYR A 406 25.89 8.49 18.11
CA TYR A 406 25.64 8.89 16.72
C TYR A 406 26.93 9.23 15.98
N THR A 407 26.85 9.15 14.65
CA THR A 407 27.86 9.62 13.71
C THR A 407 27.23 10.61 12.74
N ILE A 408 28.03 11.56 12.25
CA ILE A 408 27.58 12.58 11.30
C ILE A 408 28.39 12.43 10.02
N GLN A 409 27.71 12.43 8.89
CA GLN A 409 28.30 12.43 7.56
C GLN A 409 27.67 13.54 6.71
N GLU A 410 28.47 14.09 5.79
CA GLU A 410 27.94 15.01 4.78
C GLU A 410 27.08 14.24 3.77
N GLY A 411 25.84 14.68 3.59
CA GLY A 411 24.94 14.22 2.54
C GLY A 411 24.98 15.14 1.31
N PRO A 412 24.04 14.95 0.37
CA PRO A 412 23.91 15.80 -0.80
C PRO A 412 23.51 17.22 -0.39
N ASP A 413 24.36 18.21 -0.67
CA ASP A 413 24.19 19.63 -0.31
C ASP A 413 22.75 20.12 -0.60
N PRO A 414 22.00 20.68 0.39
CA PRO A 414 22.37 21.02 1.79
C PRO A 414 21.74 20.06 2.82
N ILE A 415 22.12 18.78 2.80
CA ILE A 415 21.59 17.74 3.71
C ILE A 415 22.74 17.08 4.46
N SER A 416 22.59 16.98 5.77
CA SER A 416 23.44 16.22 6.68
C SER A 416 22.78 14.88 7.01
N ILE A 417 23.61 13.85 7.19
CA ILE A 417 23.18 12.49 7.57
C ILE A 417 23.65 12.24 9.00
N ILE A 418 22.72 12.06 9.94
CA ILE A 418 23.02 11.68 11.31
C ILE A 418 22.59 10.23 11.48
N THR A 419 23.53 9.34 11.78
CA THR A 419 23.24 7.91 11.98
C THR A 419 23.42 7.58 13.46
N THR A 420 22.36 7.13 14.11
CA THR A 420 22.43 6.60 15.47
C THR A 420 22.80 5.13 15.45
N ASP A 421 23.51 4.66 16.48
CA ASP A 421 23.70 3.24 16.69
C ASP A 421 22.43 2.63 17.33
N PRO A 422 22.16 1.34 17.10
CA PRO A 422 21.14 0.62 17.84
C PRO A 422 21.38 0.77 19.34
N ALA A 423 20.29 0.85 20.10
CA ALA A 423 20.34 0.76 21.55
C ALA A 423 21.13 -0.51 21.94
N LYS A 424 22.19 -0.33 22.74
CA LYS A 424 22.91 -1.46 23.31
C LYS A 424 21.98 -2.09 24.36
N PRO A 425 21.54 -3.34 24.19
CA PRO A 425 20.77 -3.99 25.24
C PRO A 425 21.69 -4.15 26.45
N GLU A 426 21.30 -3.60 27.60
CA GLU A 426 21.91 -4.03 28.87
C GLU A 426 21.47 -5.49 29.11
N GLY A 427 22.42 -6.43 29.18
CA GLY A 427 22.16 -7.86 29.30
C GLY A 427 21.93 -8.56 27.95
N ARG A 428 22.28 -9.84 27.84
CA ARG A 428 21.99 -10.62 26.63
C ARG A 428 20.47 -10.82 26.55
N ILE A 429 19.82 -10.27 25.53
CA ILE A 429 18.41 -10.51 25.24
C ILE A 429 18.29 -11.37 23.98
N VAL A 430 17.40 -12.35 24.01
CA VAL A 430 16.99 -13.12 22.83
C VAL A 430 15.47 -13.05 22.69
N ARG A 431 14.98 -12.59 21.54
CA ARG A 431 13.55 -12.56 21.18
C ARG A 431 13.24 -13.56 20.09
N LEU A 432 12.35 -14.50 20.36
CA LEU A 432 11.87 -15.49 19.40
C LEU A 432 10.36 -15.39 19.28
N ALA A 433 9.82 -15.39 18.06
CA ALA A 433 8.39 -15.61 17.85
C ALA A 433 8.13 -17.08 17.51
N ALA A 434 6.97 -17.61 17.88
CA ALA A 434 6.56 -18.98 17.62
C ALA A 434 5.12 -19.04 17.10
N LEU A 435 4.91 -19.77 16.01
CA LEU A 435 3.59 -19.97 15.39
C LEU A 435 3.58 -21.25 14.54
N GLY A 436 2.46 -21.95 14.50
CA GLY A 436 2.24 -23.17 13.73
C GLY A 436 1.04 -23.07 12.80
N ASP A 437 0.93 -24.06 11.91
CA ASP A 437 -0.23 -24.28 11.06
C ASP A 437 -0.51 -23.12 10.08
N THR A 438 0.59 -22.54 9.58
CA THR A 438 0.69 -21.37 8.68
C THR A 438 0.44 -21.73 7.21
N ARG A 439 -0.41 -22.74 6.96
CA ARG A 439 -0.62 -23.34 5.62
C ARG A 439 -1.80 -22.76 4.83
N SER A 440 -2.29 -21.58 5.19
CA SER A 440 -3.56 -21.06 4.63
C SER A 440 -3.38 -20.01 3.54
N GLY A 441 -2.35 -19.16 3.63
CA GLY A 441 -2.16 -18.01 2.75
C GLY A 441 -3.32 -16.99 2.77
N ASP A 442 -4.20 -17.10 3.78
CA ASP A 442 -5.40 -16.28 3.88
C ASP A 442 -5.12 -14.93 4.58
N SER A 443 -6.16 -14.10 4.67
CA SER A 443 -6.02 -12.75 5.22
C SER A 443 -5.59 -12.75 6.69
N GLY A 444 -5.97 -13.75 7.48
CA GLY A 444 -5.62 -13.81 8.91
C GLY A 444 -4.13 -14.08 9.09
N GLN A 445 -3.60 -15.04 8.31
CA GLN A 445 -2.16 -15.30 8.28
C GLN A 445 -1.35 -14.11 7.75
N ILE A 446 -1.81 -13.44 6.70
CA ILE A 446 -1.13 -12.25 6.15
C ILE A 446 -1.11 -11.09 7.17
N GLN A 447 -2.23 -10.89 7.89
CA GLN A 447 -2.30 -9.89 8.96
C GLN A 447 -1.35 -10.24 10.12
N LEU A 448 -1.33 -11.50 10.55
CA LEU A 448 -0.40 -11.94 11.59
C LEU A 448 1.08 -11.78 11.16
N GLY A 449 1.40 -12.04 9.88
CA GLY A 449 2.72 -11.74 9.33
C GLY A 449 3.07 -10.25 9.37
N SER A 450 2.08 -9.36 9.23
CA SER A 450 2.27 -7.91 9.35
C SER A 450 2.45 -7.49 10.82
N ALA A 451 1.66 -8.05 11.74
CA ALA A 451 1.80 -7.80 13.18
C ALA A 451 3.18 -8.24 13.70
N LEU A 452 3.67 -9.41 13.25
CA LEU A 452 5.03 -9.87 13.55
C LEU A 452 6.11 -8.97 12.93
N TYR A 453 5.85 -8.38 11.76
CA TYR A 453 6.77 -7.41 11.16
C TYR A 453 6.83 -6.12 12.00
N HIS A 454 5.70 -5.59 12.47
CA HIS A 454 5.70 -4.43 13.37
C HIS A 454 6.39 -4.75 14.71
N THR A 455 6.17 -5.95 15.26
CA THR A 455 6.89 -6.43 16.45
C THR A 455 8.40 -6.49 16.19
N ASP A 456 8.80 -6.97 15.02
CA ASP A 456 10.20 -7.00 14.63
C ASP A 456 10.78 -5.60 14.44
N GLU A 457 10.02 -4.64 13.91
CA GLU A 457 10.42 -3.22 13.82
C GLU A 457 10.69 -2.60 15.18
N SER A 458 9.79 -2.81 16.15
CA SER A 458 9.92 -2.24 17.49
C SER A 458 10.94 -2.99 18.36
N GLU A 459 10.95 -4.32 18.32
CA GLU A 459 11.68 -5.14 19.30
C GLU A 459 12.85 -5.96 18.73
N ALA A 460 12.99 -6.08 17.41
CA ALA A 460 14.00 -6.89 16.71
C ALA A 460 14.01 -8.38 17.12
N LEU A 461 13.39 -9.22 16.29
CA LEU A 461 13.34 -10.66 16.48
C LEU A 461 14.66 -11.34 16.06
N ASN A 462 15.17 -12.25 16.89
CA ASN A 462 16.31 -13.09 16.52
C ASN A 462 15.91 -14.26 15.60
N GLY A 463 14.63 -14.57 15.51
CA GLY A 463 14.10 -15.59 14.62
C GLY A 463 12.66 -15.96 14.92
N ILE A 464 12.08 -16.71 13.98
CA ILE A 464 10.72 -17.22 14.07
C ILE A 464 10.76 -18.74 14.04
N VAL A 465 10.19 -19.38 15.05
CA VAL A 465 10.07 -20.84 15.16
C VAL A 465 8.73 -21.27 14.57
N LEU A 466 8.76 -21.98 13.45
CA LEU A 466 7.55 -22.54 12.86
C LEU A 466 7.26 -23.91 13.47
N LEU A 467 6.07 -24.07 14.04
CA LEU A 467 5.63 -25.26 14.77
C LEU A 467 4.95 -26.31 13.86
N GLY A 468 5.33 -26.34 12.57
CA GLY A 468 4.89 -27.32 11.59
C GLY A 468 3.61 -26.93 10.85
N ASP A 469 3.28 -27.71 9.82
CA ASP A 469 2.19 -27.43 8.87
C ASP A 469 2.45 -26.10 8.12
N ASN A 470 3.60 -26.03 7.46
CA ASN A 470 4.21 -24.77 7.02
C ASN A 470 3.69 -24.20 5.70
N ILE A 471 3.13 -25.05 4.81
CA ILE A 471 2.83 -24.65 3.41
C ILE A 471 1.38 -24.93 3.03
N SER A 472 0.98 -26.19 2.97
CA SER A 472 -0.32 -26.59 2.40
C SER A 472 -0.81 -27.88 3.04
N PHE A 473 -2.00 -28.34 2.65
CA PHE A 473 -2.58 -29.55 3.22
C PHE A 473 -1.80 -30.84 2.89
N LEU A 474 -1.07 -30.92 1.78
CA LEU A 474 -0.20 -32.06 1.48
C LEU A 474 1.28 -31.67 1.37
N GLY A 475 1.64 -30.45 1.75
CA GLY A 475 3.01 -29.93 1.68
C GLY A 475 3.53 -29.71 0.25
N GLU A 476 2.64 -29.52 -0.72
CA GLU A 476 3.01 -29.35 -2.13
C GLU A 476 3.88 -28.09 -2.36
N PRO A 477 5.05 -28.21 -3.02
CA PRO A 477 5.97 -27.09 -3.23
C PRO A 477 5.38 -25.91 -4.02
N GLU A 478 4.38 -26.18 -4.87
CA GLU A 478 3.73 -25.17 -5.72
C GLU A 478 3.03 -24.06 -4.90
N TYR A 479 2.65 -24.35 -3.65
CA TYR A 479 2.01 -23.41 -2.74
C TYR A 479 2.98 -22.61 -1.87
N PHE A 480 4.29 -22.86 -1.95
CA PHE A 480 5.27 -22.21 -1.08
C PHE A 480 5.24 -20.68 -1.23
N GLU A 481 5.16 -20.19 -2.47
CA GLU A 481 5.08 -18.74 -2.73
C GLU A 481 3.81 -18.12 -2.13
N GLU A 482 2.67 -18.78 -2.33
CA GLU A 482 1.36 -18.23 -1.96
C GLU A 482 1.09 -18.33 -0.45
N HIS A 483 1.51 -19.41 0.19
CA HIS A 483 1.16 -19.70 1.58
C HIS A 483 2.30 -19.43 2.57
N PHE A 484 3.54 -19.27 2.12
CA PHE A 484 4.67 -18.93 2.98
C PHE A 484 5.32 -17.58 2.61
N VAL A 485 5.78 -17.41 1.37
CA VAL A 485 6.53 -16.19 0.98
C VAL A 485 5.63 -14.96 1.09
N LYS A 486 4.44 -15.01 0.49
CA LYS A 486 3.53 -13.85 0.46
C LYS A 486 3.08 -13.37 1.87
N PRO A 487 2.66 -14.23 2.81
CA PRO A 487 2.33 -13.79 4.17
C PRO A 487 3.48 -13.19 4.96
N TYR A 488 4.72 -13.62 4.68
CA TYR A 488 5.90 -13.23 5.46
C TYR A 488 6.92 -12.39 4.66
N ASN A 489 6.52 -11.84 3.51
CA ASN A 489 7.45 -11.17 2.60
C ASN A 489 8.20 -10.01 3.29
N ALA A 490 7.52 -9.20 4.10
CA ALA A 490 8.14 -8.10 4.83
C ALA A 490 9.22 -8.58 5.83
N LEU A 491 8.95 -9.68 6.55
CA LEU A 491 9.90 -10.31 7.47
C LEU A 491 11.09 -10.93 6.72
N LEU A 492 10.84 -11.57 5.58
CA LEU A 492 11.89 -12.14 4.73
C LEU A 492 12.79 -11.06 4.14
N ASP A 493 12.20 -9.96 3.66
CA ASP A 493 12.91 -8.79 3.14
C ASP A 493 13.74 -8.11 4.25
N ALA A 494 13.21 -8.06 5.48
CA ALA A 494 13.94 -7.60 6.67
C ALA A 494 15.04 -8.58 7.16
N GLY A 495 15.18 -9.75 6.52
CA GLY A 495 16.22 -10.73 6.86
C GLY A 495 15.90 -11.63 8.06
N VAL A 496 14.66 -11.64 8.54
CA VAL A 496 14.22 -12.50 9.66
C VAL A 496 14.26 -13.97 9.23
N LYS A 497 14.91 -14.80 10.05
CA LYS A 497 15.06 -16.24 9.78
C LYS A 497 13.92 -17.05 10.37
N PHE A 498 13.42 -18.01 9.60
CA PHE A 498 12.43 -18.99 10.05
C PHE A 498 13.10 -20.34 10.31
N PHE A 499 12.86 -20.92 11.47
CA PHE A 499 13.35 -22.23 11.90
C PHE A 499 12.18 -23.20 12.02
N ALA A 500 12.02 -24.06 11.02
CA ALA A 500 10.83 -24.90 10.92
C ALA A 500 10.99 -26.29 11.55
N VAL A 501 9.88 -26.80 12.08
CA VAL A 501 9.63 -28.24 12.28
C VAL A 501 8.66 -28.77 11.21
N LEU A 502 8.56 -30.09 11.05
CA LEU A 502 7.59 -30.70 10.13
C LEU A 502 6.30 -31.05 10.87
N GLY A 503 5.18 -30.63 10.32
CA GLY A 503 3.85 -31.07 10.72
C GLY A 503 3.35 -32.27 9.94
N ASN A 504 2.19 -32.79 10.36
CA ASN A 504 1.64 -33.97 9.71
C ASN A 504 1.19 -33.68 8.27
N HIS A 505 0.80 -32.44 7.94
CA HIS A 505 0.46 -32.08 6.56
C HIS A 505 1.71 -31.94 5.66
N ASP A 506 2.87 -31.64 6.23
CA ASP A 506 4.13 -31.52 5.50
C ASP A 506 4.69 -32.87 5.00
N ILE A 507 4.32 -33.95 5.69
CA ILE A 507 4.76 -35.32 5.33
C ILE A 507 3.70 -36.10 4.55
N LYS A 508 2.41 -35.78 4.69
CA LYS A 508 1.29 -36.55 4.10
C LYS A 508 1.37 -36.71 2.59
N GLY A 509 1.79 -35.67 1.86
CA GLY A 509 1.95 -35.73 0.40
C GLY A 509 3.29 -36.31 -0.08
N GLY A 510 4.20 -36.66 0.83
CA GLY A 510 5.55 -37.13 0.46
C GLY A 510 6.50 -36.02 0.00
N HIS A 511 6.18 -34.75 0.30
CA HIS A 511 6.92 -33.58 -0.18
C HIS A 511 7.87 -32.95 0.86
N SER A 512 8.01 -33.55 2.06
CA SER A 512 8.88 -33.02 3.13
C SER A 512 10.33 -32.74 2.70
N GLY A 513 10.86 -33.45 1.69
CA GLY A 513 12.20 -33.21 1.13
C GLY A 513 12.39 -31.80 0.57
N PHE A 514 11.35 -31.17 0.03
CA PHE A 514 11.40 -29.78 -0.41
C PHE A 514 11.62 -28.84 0.77
N GLN A 515 10.78 -28.96 1.81
CA GLN A 515 10.84 -28.11 3.00
C GLN A 515 12.17 -28.24 3.74
N LEU A 516 12.64 -29.47 3.92
CA LEU A 516 13.92 -29.78 4.57
C LEU A 516 15.09 -29.03 3.92
N ASN A 517 15.06 -28.83 2.60
CA ASN A 517 16.15 -28.21 1.86
C ASN A 517 15.86 -26.75 1.45
N HIS A 518 14.72 -26.20 1.84
CA HIS A 518 14.37 -24.84 1.44
C HIS A 518 15.14 -23.80 2.28
N PRO A 519 15.84 -22.84 1.66
CA PRO A 519 16.70 -21.89 2.38
C PRO A 519 15.96 -21.04 3.41
N PHE A 520 14.70 -20.67 3.14
CA PHE A 520 13.92 -19.85 4.06
C PHE A 520 13.47 -20.60 5.33
N LEU A 521 13.41 -21.93 5.33
CA LEU A 521 12.96 -22.71 6.48
C LEU A 521 14.11 -23.14 7.42
N ASN A 522 15.36 -22.87 7.03
CA ASN A 522 16.59 -23.10 7.79
C ASN A 522 16.78 -24.52 8.39
N MET A 523 16.09 -25.52 7.86
CA MET A 523 16.20 -26.92 8.33
C MET A 523 17.52 -27.58 7.89
N ASN A 524 18.10 -27.12 6.78
CA ASN A 524 19.40 -27.58 6.24
C ASN A 524 19.47 -29.11 6.02
N GLY A 525 18.38 -29.70 5.52
CA GLY A 525 18.24 -31.13 5.25
C GLY A 525 17.95 -31.99 6.50
N ARG A 526 17.78 -31.38 7.69
CA ARG A 526 17.63 -32.08 8.97
C ARG A 526 16.16 -32.11 9.40
N ARG A 527 15.66 -33.30 9.76
CA ARG A 527 14.30 -33.47 10.31
C ARG A 527 14.19 -33.02 11.77
N TYR A 528 15.29 -33.13 12.50
CA TYR A 528 15.43 -32.69 13.88
C TYR A 528 16.83 -32.10 14.06
N TYR A 529 16.92 -30.99 14.80
CA TYR A 529 18.15 -30.21 14.97
C TYR A 529 18.01 -29.28 16.18
N SER A 530 19.09 -28.59 16.55
CA SER A 530 19.02 -27.49 17.52
C SER A 530 19.71 -26.25 16.98
N GLU A 531 19.27 -25.10 17.45
CA GLU A 531 19.86 -23.79 17.14
C GLU A 531 20.07 -23.00 18.43
N VAL A 532 21.22 -22.33 18.52
CA VAL A 532 21.67 -21.60 19.70
C VAL A 532 21.64 -20.10 19.43
N PHE A 533 21.04 -19.35 20.36
CA PHE A 533 20.86 -17.90 20.28
C PHE A 533 21.54 -17.20 21.47
N GLY A 534 21.95 -15.94 21.26
CA GLY A 534 22.47 -15.08 22.34
C GLY A 534 23.67 -15.67 23.09
N GLU A 535 24.63 -16.26 22.38
CA GLU A 535 25.86 -16.82 22.98
C GLU A 535 25.60 -17.91 24.06
N ASN A 536 24.70 -18.86 23.77
CA ASN A 536 24.18 -19.88 24.70
C ASN A 536 23.22 -19.34 25.76
N LEU A 537 22.54 -18.21 25.50
CA LEU A 537 21.42 -17.83 26.35
C LEU A 537 20.24 -18.79 26.15
N VAL A 538 19.90 -19.07 24.89
CA VAL A 538 18.79 -19.97 24.53
C VAL A 538 19.28 -21.02 23.55
N GLU A 539 18.92 -22.28 23.77
CA GLU A 539 19.01 -23.33 22.74
C GLU A 539 17.61 -23.90 22.51
N CYS A 540 17.18 -23.85 21.25
CA CYS A 540 15.91 -24.41 20.83
C CYS A 540 16.15 -25.75 20.12
N PHE A 541 15.42 -26.79 20.51
CA PHE A 541 15.51 -28.16 19.99
C PHE A 541 14.26 -28.48 19.17
N MET A 542 14.46 -28.65 17.87
CA MET A 542 13.43 -28.82 16.86
C MET A 542 13.19 -30.31 16.62
N LEU A 543 11.98 -30.78 16.89
CA LEU A 543 11.61 -32.20 16.84
C LEU A 543 10.64 -32.50 15.70
N ASP A 544 10.76 -33.70 15.15
CA ASP A 544 9.79 -34.27 14.21
C ASP A 544 8.93 -35.33 14.93
N THR A 545 7.80 -34.88 15.47
CA THR A 545 6.86 -35.74 16.22
C THR A 545 6.21 -36.81 15.34
N ASN A 546 6.17 -36.62 14.02
CA ASN A 546 5.59 -37.61 13.10
C ASN A 546 6.35 -38.94 13.09
N THR A 547 7.63 -38.93 13.48
CA THR A 547 8.50 -40.12 13.41
C THR A 547 9.07 -40.53 14.77
N ILE A 548 8.99 -39.67 15.79
CA ILE A 548 9.75 -39.83 17.05
C ILE A 548 9.40 -41.09 17.85
N VAL A 549 8.15 -41.55 17.79
CA VAL A 549 7.71 -42.80 18.45
C VAL A 549 8.40 -44.01 17.82
N ALA A 550 8.60 -44.00 16.50
CA ALA A 550 9.20 -45.10 15.74
C ALA A 550 10.71 -44.92 15.48
N ASP A 551 11.28 -43.73 15.67
CA ASP A 551 12.70 -43.44 15.43
C ASP A 551 13.50 -43.35 16.75
N PRO A 552 14.13 -44.45 17.19
CA PRO A 552 14.98 -44.43 18.39
C PRO A 552 16.19 -43.51 18.24
N LYS A 553 16.65 -43.20 17.01
CA LYS A 553 17.82 -42.33 16.80
C LYS A 553 17.51 -40.88 17.18
N GLN A 554 16.31 -40.40 16.87
CA GLN A 554 15.86 -39.06 17.25
C GLN A 554 15.78 -38.94 18.78
N VAL A 555 15.24 -39.97 19.44
CA VAL A 555 15.14 -40.04 20.91
C VAL A 555 16.53 -40.01 21.56
N ASP A 556 17.46 -40.83 21.07
CA ASP A 556 18.84 -40.86 21.56
C ASP A 556 19.60 -39.57 21.26
N TRP A 557 19.31 -38.92 20.13
CA TRP A 557 19.86 -37.61 19.79
C TRP A 557 19.37 -36.54 20.75
N LEU A 558 18.06 -36.48 21.00
CA LEU A 558 17.45 -35.48 21.88
C LEU A 558 17.98 -35.61 23.31
N ASN A 559 17.95 -36.82 23.86
CA ASN A 559 18.46 -37.10 25.21
C ASN A 559 19.94 -36.71 25.33
N ARG A 560 20.78 -37.02 24.33
CA ARG A 560 22.19 -36.61 24.36
C ARG A 560 22.41 -35.10 24.17
N SER A 561 21.60 -34.45 23.36
CA SER A 561 21.74 -33.02 23.05
C SER A 561 21.35 -32.16 24.25
N LEU A 562 20.23 -32.49 24.90
CA LEU A 562 19.80 -31.81 26.14
C LEU A 562 20.82 -31.95 27.27
N GLN A 563 21.46 -33.12 27.41
CA GLN A 563 22.49 -33.36 28.43
C GLN A 563 23.83 -32.67 28.12
N LYS A 564 24.11 -32.40 26.84
CA LYS A 564 25.33 -31.68 26.42
C LYS A 564 25.16 -30.17 26.40
N SER A 565 23.93 -29.70 26.23
CA SER A 565 23.61 -28.28 26.15
C SER A 565 24.06 -27.54 27.41
N LYS A 566 24.73 -26.42 27.19
CA LYS A 566 25.11 -25.45 28.23
C LYS A 566 24.24 -24.20 28.18
N ALA A 567 23.19 -24.22 27.36
CA ALA A 567 22.30 -23.09 27.25
C ALA A 567 21.56 -22.87 28.57
N ARG A 568 21.34 -21.58 28.89
CA ARG A 568 20.63 -21.22 30.10
C ARG A 568 19.15 -21.59 30.01
N TRP A 569 18.53 -21.27 28.88
CA TRP A 569 17.17 -21.66 28.55
C TRP A 569 17.16 -22.78 27.52
N LYS A 570 16.41 -23.84 27.81
CA LYS A 570 16.21 -24.96 26.89
C LYS A 570 14.76 -25.00 26.44
N VAL A 571 14.54 -24.74 25.16
CA VAL A 571 13.22 -24.70 24.53
C VAL A 571 13.09 -25.90 23.60
N VAL A 572 11.98 -26.65 23.68
CA VAL A 572 11.66 -27.68 22.68
C VAL A 572 10.55 -27.18 21.76
N ALA A 573 10.73 -27.32 20.46
CA ALA A 573 9.75 -26.98 19.44
C ALA A 573 9.33 -28.23 18.68
N MET A 574 8.03 -28.47 18.58
CA MET A 574 7.46 -29.65 17.97
C MET A 574 6.11 -29.35 17.32
N HIS A 575 5.57 -30.27 16.51
CA HIS A 575 4.26 -30.06 15.89
C HIS A 575 3.12 -30.53 16.80
N GLU A 576 3.13 -31.80 17.20
CA GLU A 576 2.05 -32.37 18.03
C GLU A 576 2.29 -32.10 19.52
N PRO A 577 1.31 -31.58 20.27
CA PRO A 577 1.43 -31.34 21.71
C PRO A 577 1.43 -32.65 22.51
N ILE A 578 2.23 -32.72 23.59
CA ILE A 578 2.11 -33.82 24.59
C ILE A 578 1.09 -33.50 25.70
N TYR A 579 0.72 -32.22 25.82
CA TYR A 579 -0.36 -31.70 26.65
C TYR A 579 -1.09 -30.62 25.86
N GLY A 580 -2.38 -30.80 25.58
CA GLY A 580 -3.21 -29.82 24.87
C GLY A 580 -4.63 -29.84 25.41
N ALA A 581 -5.35 -28.71 25.30
CA ALA A 581 -6.73 -28.62 25.80
C ALA A 581 -7.77 -29.23 24.87
N ILE A 582 -7.35 -29.55 23.64
CA ILE A 582 -8.17 -30.26 22.66
C ILE A 582 -7.49 -31.59 22.42
N GLU A 583 -7.91 -32.63 23.16
CA GLU A 583 -7.50 -34.00 22.89
C GLU A 583 -8.21 -34.50 21.63
N ARG A 584 -7.60 -34.25 20.46
CA ARG A 584 -8.10 -34.79 19.19
C ARG A 584 -7.77 -36.27 19.04
N ARG A 585 -6.67 -36.71 19.68
CA ARG A 585 -6.13 -38.08 19.56
C ARG A 585 -5.51 -38.54 20.90
N PRO A 586 -6.34 -38.86 21.91
CA PRO A 586 -5.87 -39.18 23.25
C PRO A 586 -4.76 -40.25 23.30
N GLU A 587 -4.92 -41.32 22.51
CA GLU A 587 -3.95 -42.44 22.47
C GLU A 587 -2.60 -42.04 21.85
N ALA A 588 -2.58 -41.13 20.86
CA ALA A 588 -1.35 -40.67 20.22
C ALA A 588 -0.61 -39.67 21.11
N ASP A 589 -1.37 -38.75 21.72
CA ASP A 589 -0.85 -37.76 22.67
C ASP A 589 -0.24 -38.46 23.89
N GLU A 590 -0.86 -39.55 24.37
CA GLU A 590 -0.33 -40.38 25.46
C GLU A 590 0.98 -41.07 25.08
N GLN A 591 1.07 -41.68 23.89
CA GLN A 591 2.31 -42.31 23.42
C GLN A 591 3.47 -41.32 23.27
N LEU A 592 3.19 -40.11 22.75
CA LEU A 592 4.19 -39.05 22.66
C LEU A 592 4.62 -38.59 24.07
N ARG A 593 3.67 -38.40 24.99
CA ARG A 593 3.93 -38.00 26.37
C ARG A 593 4.79 -39.02 27.10
N GLU A 594 4.46 -40.31 27.04
CA GLU A 594 5.26 -41.39 27.64
C GLU A 594 6.70 -41.41 27.13
N ARG A 595 6.89 -41.04 25.85
CA ARG A 595 8.21 -41.05 25.21
C ARG A 595 9.04 -39.82 25.53
N LEU A 596 8.44 -38.63 25.56
CA LEU A 596 9.16 -37.36 25.58
C LEU A 596 9.23 -36.71 26.96
N GLU A 597 8.17 -36.80 27.77
CA GLU A 597 8.11 -36.13 29.07
C GLU A 597 9.29 -36.55 30.00
N PRO A 598 9.67 -37.85 30.11
CA PRO A 598 10.81 -38.23 30.94
C PRO A 598 12.14 -37.63 30.44
N ILE A 599 12.27 -37.41 29.13
CA ILE A 599 13.48 -36.84 28.51
C ILE A 599 13.52 -35.33 28.75
N PHE A 600 12.39 -34.65 28.62
CA PHE A 600 12.27 -33.21 28.87
C PHE A 600 12.60 -32.89 30.33
N VAL A 601 12.00 -33.63 31.28
CA VAL A 601 12.25 -33.46 32.71
C VAL A 601 13.71 -33.73 33.05
N LYS A 602 14.27 -34.84 32.58
CA LYS A 602 15.68 -35.18 32.83
C LYS A 602 16.66 -34.20 32.16
N GLY A 603 16.28 -33.64 31.01
CA GLY A 603 17.07 -32.69 30.23
C GLY A 603 17.05 -31.26 30.75
N GLY A 604 16.14 -30.94 31.69
CA GLY A 604 15.92 -29.59 32.19
C GLY A 604 15.35 -28.68 31.11
N VAL A 605 14.30 -29.12 30.41
CA VAL A 605 13.57 -28.27 29.45
C VAL A 605 12.70 -27.28 30.22
N ASP A 606 12.76 -26.01 29.87
CA ASP A 606 11.99 -24.95 30.53
C ASP A 606 10.66 -24.69 29.80
N ILE A 607 10.69 -24.67 28.47
CA ILE A 607 9.54 -24.33 27.62
C ILE A 607 9.35 -25.38 26.51
N ALA A 608 8.11 -25.81 26.31
CA ALA A 608 7.71 -26.68 25.22
C ALA A 608 6.65 -26.00 24.34
N LEU A 609 6.96 -25.86 23.05
CA LEU A 609 6.16 -25.19 22.03
C LEU A 609 5.59 -26.21 21.05
N SER A 610 4.30 -26.09 20.74
CA SER A 610 3.58 -26.99 19.84
C SER A 610 2.56 -26.28 18.94
N GLY A 611 2.23 -26.90 17.80
CA GLY A 611 1.18 -26.47 16.87
C GLY A 611 0.02 -27.47 16.85
N HIS A 612 -0.41 -27.88 15.65
CA HIS A 612 -1.38 -28.95 15.33
C HIS A 612 -2.84 -28.64 15.72
N ASN A 613 -3.02 -28.24 16.97
CA ASN A 613 -4.29 -27.73 17.45
C ASN A 613 -4.40 -26.27 17.02
N HIS A 614 -5.35 -25.96 16.12
CA HIS A 614 -5.48 -24.64 15.50
C HIS A 614 -6.04 -23.54 16.43
N VAL A 615 -5.40 -23.37 17.58
CA VAL A 615 -5.74 -22.47 18.67
C VAL A 615 -4.46 -22.00 19.37
N TYR A 616 -4.56 -20.91 20.13
CA TYR A 616 -3.57 -20.56 21.14
C TYR A 616 -3.97 -21.14 22.51
N GLN A 617 -3.03 -21.73 23.24
CA GLN A 617 -3.22 -22.25 24.60
C GLN A 617 -1.94 -22.11 25.42
N ARG A 618 -2.10 -21.69 26.69
CA ARG A 618 -1.08 -21.78 27.73
C ARG A 618 -1.63 -22.54 28.92
N ARG A 619 -0.90 -23.54 29.40
CA ARG A 619 -1.30 -24.39 30.54
C ARG A 619 -0.56 -24.03 31.82
N GLN A 620 -1.06 -24.55 32.94
CA GLN A 620 -0.28 -24.64 34.17
C GLN A 620 1.01 -25.43 33.94
N PRO A 621 2.16 -25.00 34.51
CA PRO A 621 3.40 -25.74 34.37
C PRO A 621 3.27 -27.16 34.92
N ILE A 622 3.76 -28.15 34.17
CA ILE A 622 3.76 -29.56 34.58
C ILE A 622 5.23 -29.96 34.76
N LYS A 623 5.57 -30.39 35.98
CA LYS A 623 6.96 -30.74 36.36
C LYS A 623 7.95 -29.60 36.05
N ASN A 624 7.53 -28.36 36.32
CA ASN A 624 8.25 -27.10 36.07
C ASN A 624 8.51 -26.78 34.58
N ILE A 625 7.82 -27.45 33.66
CA ILE A 625 7.90 -27.15 32.22
C ILE A 625 6.67 -26.35 31.81
N HIS A 626 6.89 -25.24 31.10
CA HIS A 626 5.84 -24.38 30.57
C HIS A 626 5.42 -24.84 29.17
N TYR A 627 4.13 -25.14 28.99
CA TYR A 627 3.60 -25.66 27.73
C TYR A 627 2.75 -24.62 27.02
N PHE A 628 3.09 -24.36 25.75
CA PHE A 628 2.35 -23.50 24.85
C PHE A 628 1.95 -24.25 23.58
N THR A 629 0.70 -24.05 23.19
CA THR A 629 0.20 -24.40 21.86
C THR A 629 -0.02 -23.09 21.11
N ALA A 630 0.70 -22.86 20.03
CA ALA A 630 0.56 -21.69 19.16
C ALA A 630 0.24 -22.13 17.73
N GLY A 631 -0.76 -23.01 17.59
CA GLY A 631 -1.14 -23.62 16.30
C GLY A 631 -2.14 -22.78 15.49
N SER A 632 -2.46 -21.56 15.91
CA SER A 632 -3.39 -20.67 15.20
C SER A 632 -2.69 -19.68 14.26
N GLY A 633 -1.48 -19.98 13.75
CA GLY A 633 -0.71 -19.05 12.92
C GLY A 633 -1.32 -18.79 11.53
N GLY A 634 -2.15 -19.71 11.02
CA GLY A 634 -2.90 -19.53 9.78
C GLY A 634 -4.27 -20.20 9.82
N LYS A 635 -4.32 -21.51 10.07
CA LYS A 635 -5.60 -22.20 10.32
C LYS A 635 -6.11 -21.95 11.73
N LEU A 636 -7.44 -21.91 11.88
CA LEU A 636 -8.12 -21.58 13.13
C LEU A 636 -9.35 -22.48 13.31
N ASP A 637 -9.47 -23.13 14.47
CA ASP A 637 -10.63 -23.94 14.82
C ASP A 637 -11.44 -23.26 15.91
N ARG A 638 -12.56 -22.63 15.53
CA ARG A 638 -13.44 -21.88 16.44
C ARG A 638 -14.39 -22.79 17.24
N GLY A 639 -14.75 -22.35 18.43
CA GLY A 639 -15.78 -22.98 19.26
C GLY A 639 -15.29 -24.26 19.93
N GLN A 640 -14.03 -24.30 20.33
CA GLN A 640 -13.41 -25.48 20.95
C GLN A 640 -13.66 -25.57 22.46
N ASN A 641 -14.47 -24.68 23.06
CA ASN A 641 -14.79 -24.62 24.49
C ASN A 641 -13.55 -24.76 25.39
N LEU A 642 -12.51 -23.96 25.12
CA LEU A 642 -11.23 -24.02 25.83
C LEU A 642 -11.37 -23.89 27.35
N GLU A 643 -12.42 -23.21 27.83
CA GLU A 643 -12.74 -23.01 29.26
C GLU A 643 -13.03 -24.31 30.03
N GLU A 644 -13.36 -25.42 29.36
CA GLU A 644 -13.65 -26.70 30.01
C GLU A 644 -12.39 -27.45 30.47
N ASP A 645 -11.21 -26.98 30.09
CA ASP A 645 -9.97 -27.61 30.52
C ASP A 645 -9.45 -27.04 31.85
N PRO A 646 -9.43 -27.85 32.92
CA PRO A 646 -9.04 -27.40 34.26
C PRO A 646 -7.56 -26.99 34.39
N GLY A 647 -6.69 -27.36 33.45
CA GLY A 647 -5.27 -27.01 33.45
C GLY A 647 -4.91 -25.83 32.56
N LEU A 648 -5.88 -25.21 31.88
CA LEU A 648 -5.66 -24.05 31.01
C LEU A 648 -5.52 -22.76 31.85
N LEU A 649 -4.53 -21.94 31.52
CA LEU A 649 -4.34 -20.60 32.09
C LEU A 649 -4.80 -19.49 31.15
N ALA A 650 -4.59 -19.67 29.85
CA ALA A 650 -5.05 -18.76 28.81
C ALA A 650 -5.30 -19.53 27.51
N GLY A 651 -6.21 -19.04 26.67
CA GLY A 651 -6.44 -19.61 25.35
C GLY A 651 -7.22 -18.68 24.44
N ASN A 652 -7.03 -18.86 23.13
CA ASN A 652 -7.75 -18.12 22.10
C ASN A 652 -8.00 -19.00 20.89
N ASP A 653 -9.25 -19.00 20.41
CA ASP A 653 -9.69 -19.71 19.22
C ASP A 653 -10.42 -18.78 18.23
N GLN A 654 -10.37 -17.46 18.45
CA GLN A 654 -11.11 -16.47 17.66
C GLN A 654 -10.28 -15.79 16.57
N THR A 655 -8.99 -15.56 16.85
CA THR A 655 -8.03 -14.85 15.99
C THR A 655 -6.76 -15.67 15.78
N ASN A 656 -6.01 -15.36 14.71
CA ASN A 656 -4.72 -15.96 14.47
C ASN A 656 -3.70 -15.36 15.44
N VAL A 657 -2.86 -16.19 16.08
CA VAL A 657 -1.96 -15.75 17.16
C VAL A 657 -0.53 -16.19 16.89
N ALA A 658 0.42 -15.34 17.27
CA ALA A 658 1.82 -15.67 17.42
C ALA A 658 2.26 -15.45 18.88
N LEU A 659 3.15 -16.30 19.38
CA LEU A 659 3.73 -16.19 20.72
C LEU A 659 5.13 -15.60 20.62
N ILE A 660 5.36 -14.46 21.25
CA ILE A 660 6.66 -13.81 21.39
C ILE A 660 7.27 -14.21 22.73
N LEU A 661 8.54 -14.60 22.72
CA LEU A 661 9.31 -15.02 23.88
C LEU A 661 10.58 -14.19 23.96
N GLU A 662 10.68 -13.34 24.97
CA GLU A 662 11.86 -12.53 25.28
C GLU A 662 12.62 -13.15 26.46
N PHE A 663 13.80 -13.67 26.18
CA PHE A 663 14.69 -14.28 27.16
C PHE A 663 15.78 -13.30 27.58
N ASN A 664 16.01 -13.22 28.88
CA ASN A 664 17.22 -12.67 29.47
C ASN A 664 17.83 -13.67 30.46
N GLU A 665 18.83 -13.24 31.23
CA GLU A 665 19.52 -14.11 32.17
C GLU A 665 18.65 -14.54 33.37
N SER A 666 17.60 -13.81 33.72
CA SER A 666 16.79 -14.05 34.93
C SER A 666 15.39 -14.59 34.67
N GLU A 667 14.81 -14.26 33.52
CA GLU A 667 13.43 -14.55 33.18
C GLU A 667 13.22 -14.67 31.66
N CYS A 668 12.13 -15.34 31.28
CA CYS A 668 11.53 -15.27 29.97
C CYS A 668 10.21 -14.52 30.09
N ARG A 669 10.08 -13.36 29.45
CA ARG A 669 8.79 -12.70 29.24
C ARG A 669 8.13 -13.33 28.03
N PHE A 670 6.82 -13.49 28.08
CA PHE A 670 6.06 -13.99 26.95
C PHE A 670 4.86 -13.10 26.69
N GLU A 671 4.53 -12.94 25.42
CA GLU A 671 3.40 -12.17 24.94
C GLU A 671 2.80 -12.86 23.72
N ALA A 672 1.52 -13.20 23.78
CA ALA A 672 0.78 -13.74 22.66
C ALA A 672 -0.03 -12.61 22.03
N ILE A 673 0.32 -12.25 20.80
CA ILE A 673 -0.35 -11.20 20.02
C ILE A 673 -1.18 -11.84 18.93
N ASP A 674 -2.33 -11.23 18.62
CA ASP A 674 -3.14 -11.67 17.50
C ASP A 674 -2.91 -10.87 16.20
N SER A 675 -3.61 -11.28 15.15
CA SER A 675 -3.56 -10.64 13.82
C SER A 675 -4.00 -9.17 13.80
N LEU A 676 -4.59 -8.65 14.88
CA LEU A 676 -4.98 -7.25 15.06
C LEU A 676 -4.04 -6.49 16.00
N GLU A 677 -2.94 -7.12 16.42
CA GLU A 677 -1.96 -6.59 17.39
C GLU A 677 -2.51 -6.45 18.81
N ASP A 678 -3.64 -7.10 19.11
CA ASP A 678 -4.16 -7.16 20.48
C ASP A 678 -3.42 -8.24 21.28
N VAL A 679 -3.06 -7.89 22.53
CA VAL A 679 -2.44 -8.83 23.48
C VAL A 679 -3.50 -9.80 23.99
N VAL A 680 -3.35 -11.07 23.62
CA VAL A 680 -4.24 -12.18 24.00
C VAL A 680 -3.85 -12.75 25.36
N ASP A 681 -2.54 -12.81 25.64
CA ASP A 681 -1.99 -13.39 26.86
C ASP A 681 -0.57 -12.86 27.08
N SER A 682 -0.16 -12.68 28.32
CA SER A 682 1.19 -12.24 28.65
C SER A 682 1.60 -12.65 30.05
N GLY A 683 2.90 -12.68 30.30
CA GLY A 683 3.45 -12.97 31.63
C GLY A 683 4.95 -13.18 31.64
N THR A 684 5.45 -13.66 32.77
CA THR A 684 6.88 -13.94 32.96
C THR A 684 7.10 -15.33 33.54
N ILE A 685 8.19 -15.96 33.11
CA ILE A 685 8.68 -17.26 33.56
C ILE A 685 10.04 -17.02 34.21
N PRO A 686 10.21 -17.23 35.53
CA PRO A 686 11.51 -17.11 36.17
C PRO A 686 12.43 -18.25 35.75
N GLU A 687 13.74 -18.00 35.69
CA GLU A 687 14.71 -19.03 35.35
C GLU A 687 14.77 -20.13 36.42
N SER A 688 14.88 -21.39 35.98
CA SER A 688 14.63 -22.58 36.79
C SER A 688 15.65 -22.81 37.94
N SER A 689 16.84 -22.19 37.89
CA SER A 689 17.81 -22.20 39.00
C SER A 689 17.44 -21.23 40.14
N ASN A 690 16.57 -20.24 39.90
CA ASN A 690 16.04 -19.34 40.94
C ASN A 690 14.89 -19.98 41.76
N LEU A 691 14.32 -21.10 41.31
CA LEU A 691 13.28 -21.81 42.05
C LEU A 691 13.83 -22.63 43.23
N ALA A 692 15.16 -22.80 43.33
CA ALA A 692 15.81 -23.50 44.44
C ALA A 692 15.94 -22.65 45.73
N GLU A 693 15.67 -21.34 45.68
CA GLU A 693 15.83 -20.43 46.83
C GLU A 693 14.51 -19.88 47.41
N ALA A 694 13.35 -20.25 46.86
CA ALA A 694 12.07 -19.88 47.45
C ALA A 694 11.69 -20.85 48.60
N PRO A 695 11.49 -20.38 49.85
CA PRO A 695 10.99 -21.24 50.92
C PRO A 695 9.56 -21.69 50.59
N LEU A 696 9.30 -22.99 50.75
CA LEU A 696 8.00 -23.66 50.63
C LEU A 696 6.88 -22.96 51.41
#